data_AF-A0A9P1CXM4-F1
#
_entry.id   AF-A0A9P1CXM4-F1
#
_cell.length_a   1.000
_cell.length_b   1.000
_cell.length_c   1.000
_cell.angle_alpha   90.00
_cell.angle_beta   90.00
_cell.angle_gamma   90.00
#
_symmetry.space_group_name_H-M   'P 1'
#
loop_
_entity.id
_entity.type
_entity.pdbx_description
1 polymer ?
#
loop_
_entity_poly.entity_id
_entity_poly.type
_entity_poly.pdbx_seq_one_letter_code
_entity_poly.pdbx_strand_id
1 'polypeptide(L)'
;MGVCPSRRRYIQMAGDESECGEGLTLCGPSQIQVLRGKHRDCEVVLLLCSESHEDAIDLTRKNGVVDRYEDWIALAKVPNFNSKSAWKSKKGLSEDQAKKWASRQLEEAEDDDDEMSKDGAVLVFIADGHKGKSYLFVPDLVDCQEGVLPENAVAFEWGDLDDEAREFSRRRKMRQEMTVEELDALLAKRKEDRRKEGVELFDDWLIHQIQSSDMPVEVVLESPVPAEEVEIHTEKDMALPPSAPSCLRGIELDSDTDSDDENDGGSDAYIDYLRRRLSSALPPERLHCADPRELGEGSEELSLRDAFQRLLTQPRPKDLEEVELDALGASYADDSDGTESHESEKNAAGGKDDTVPAVPSFEAFFGAASDVLYYHPEVKMDYVPFLRKCVGSPEALQKFFERLFFSTVTETLSELTLTEETRPFTRIRSLIYQKEKDGPVYRRPKERPRIPVKVLPMDCFLVASQSESPRTWVSGLAQRVKELGGEHFVTCAQMAYQIQVKQLLADPKHADEDGDYFEAWLRECHPRIYEDIDVSDPAELLKNTVPSESTPKRKHKLGEIRIPNVQEAFEELMQFDPEERRSSRRERVMANILVDVYMLCIVDVALALLTAEAILRTQKGPAVIVVYAGADHIRKQVKFWESQGFSSKQLPEDGIVGQEDYEEFEPHLLEMPEALRNFSQLFPVP
;
A
#
# COMPACT_ATOMS: atom_id res chain seq x y z
N MET A 1 23.92 -25.58 34.34
CA MET A 1 24.48 -24.61 33.38
C MET A 1 23.59 -23.38 33.48
N GLY A 2 24.16 -22.26 33.90
CA GLY A 2 23.44 -21.10 34.41
C GLY A 2 22.72 -20.32 33.32
N VAL A 3 21.44 -20.05 33.55
CA VAL A 3 20.62 -19.11 32.78
C VAL A 3 20.92 -17.72 33.32
N CYS A 4 21.37 -16.83 32.46
CA CYS A 4 21.62 -15.42 32.75
C CYS A 4 20.27 -14.69 32.80
N PRO A 5 19.94 -13.91 33.85
CA PRO A 5 18.72 -13.12 33.85
C PRO A 5 18.94 -11.83 33.03
N SER A 6 18.13 -11.66 31.99
CA SER A 6 18.03 -10.40 31.24
C SER A 6 17.63 -9.27 32.19
N ARG A 7 18.44 -8.21 32.19
CA ARG A 7 18.21 -7.01 33.00
C ARG A 7 17.13 -6.16 32.33
N ARG A 8 15.88 -6.29 32.77
CA ARG A 8 14.86 -5.26 32.56
C ARG A 8 15.27 -4.00 33.34
N ARG A 9 15.70 -2.95 32.65
CA ARG A 9 15.78 -1.60 33.22
C ARG A 9 14.42 -0.95 33.04
N TYR A 10 13.64 -0.88 34.13
CA TYR A 10 12.54 0.07 34.21
C TYR A 10 13.13 1.46 34.32
N ILE A 11 12.93 2.31 33.31
CA ILE A 11 13.25 3.73 33.37
C ILE A 11 12.17 4.39 34.24
N GLN A 12 12.60 4.97 35.35
CA GLN A 12 11.73 5.67 36.28
C GLN A 12 11.83 7.16 35.96
N MET A 13 10.86 7.68 35.21
CA MET A 13 10.76 9.12 34.93
C MET A 13 10.03 9.82 36.07
N ALA A 14 10.72 10.72 36.76
CA ALA A 14 10.16 11.61 37.78
C ALA A 14 10.11 13.04 37.21
N GLY A 15 8.97 13.70 37.39
CA GLY A 15 8.61 14.92 36.67
C GLY A 15 8.88 16.27 37.35
N ASP A 16 8.35 17.28 36.65
CA ASP A 16 8.14 18.71 36.93
C ASP A 16 9.36 19.64 37.01
N GLU A 17 9.64 20.43 35.96
CA GLU A 17 9.05 21.78 35.70
C GLU A 17 9.58 22.38 34.37
N SER A 18 8.68 22.72 33.45
CA SER A 18 8.71 23.76 32.39
C SER A 18 10.05 24.36 31.90
N GLU A 19 10.47 24.00 30.68
CA GLU A 19 10.85 24.89 29.56
C GLU A 19 10.85 24.06 28.26
N CYS A 20 10.50 24.65 27.10
CA CYS A 20 10.29 23.93 25.83
C CYS A 20 11.44 22.97 25.44
N GLY A 21 11.11 21.70 25.17
CA GLY A 21 11.80 20.89 24.14
C GLY A 21 13.06 20.11 24.52
N GLU A 22 13.59 20.21 25.73
CA GLU A 22 14.76 19.42 26.12
C GLU A 22 14.35 18.05 26.69
N GLY A 23 14.18 17.06 25.81
CA GLY A 23 14.20 15.64 26.20
C GLY A 23 13.05 14.77 25.71
N LEU A 24 12.19 15.26 24.81
CA LEU A 24 11.13 14.42 24.25
C LEU A 24 11.72 13.36 23.31
N THR A 25 11.21 12.12 23.43
CA THR A 25 11.41 11.06 22.44
C THR A 25 10.40 11.22 21.32
N LEU A 26 10.81 10.92 20.11
CA LEU A 26 10.02 11.12 18.91
C LEU A 26 9.33 9.81 18.50
N CYS A 27 8.06 9.84 18.09
CA CYS A 27 7.33 8.68 17.57
C CYS A 27 6.78 9.00 16.18
N GLY A 28 6.86 8.07 15.23
CA GLY A 28 6.41 8.27 13.86
C GLY A 28 7.14 7.34 12.88
N PRO A 29 8.20 7.82 12.21
CA PRO A 29 9.01 6.96 11.33
C PRO A 29 9.71 5.86 12.14
N SER A 30 9.91 4.69 11.52
CA SER A 30 10.64 3.57 12.12
C SER A 30 12.14 3.89 12.25
N GLN A 31 12.70 4.52 11.21
CA GLN A 31 14.08 5.00 11.15
C GLN A 31 14.19 6.35 10.42
N ILE A 32 15.13 7.20 10.85
CA ILE A 32 15.55 8.41 10.16
C ILE A 32 17.04 8.30 9.81
N GLN A 33 17.39 8.45 8.53
CA GLN A 33 18.76 8.62 8.07
C GLN A 33 18.98 10.08 7.65
N VAL A 34 19.98 10.71 8.27
CA VAL A 34 20.37 12.09 7.98
C VAL A 34 21.61 12.11 7.10
N LEU A 35 21.53 12.83 5.98
CA LEU A 35 22.66 13.07 5.08
C LEU A 35 22.95 14.56 4.94
N ARG A 36 24.22 14.94 4.88
CA ARG A 36 24.67 16.31 4.61
C ARG A 36 25.36 16.39 3.27
N GLY A 37 25.05 17.43 2.50
CA GLY A 37 25.66 17.68 1.20
C GLY A 37 25.76 19.16 0.89
N LYS A 38 26.44 19.47 -0.21
CA LYS A 38 26.52 20.83 -0.74
C LYS A 38 26.24 20.80 -2.23
N HIS A 39 25.31 21.64 -2.68
CA HIS A 39 25.05 21.86 -4.09
C HIS A 39 25.16 23.35 -4.40
N ARG A 40 26.12 23.71 -5.28
CA ARG A 40 26.48 25.12 -5.57
C ARG A 40 26.78 25.88 -4.26
N ASP A 41 26.05 26.95 -3.96
CA ASP A 41 26.17 27.78 -2.77
C ASP A 41 25.14 27.44 -1.67
N CYS A 42 24.45 26.29 -1.82
CA CYS A 42 23.46 25.78 -0.87
C CYS A 42 24.04 24.61 -0.08
N GLU A 43 23.92 24.69 1.24
CA GLU A 43 24.18 23.57 2.16
C GLU A 43 22.86 22.86 2.39
N VAL A 44 22.81 21.56 2.15
CA VAL A 44 21.57 20.78 2.18
C VAL A 44 21.70 19.68 3.21
N VAL A 45 20.67 19.53 4.03
CA VAL A 45 20.46 18.37 4.89
C VAL A 45 19.25 17.60 4.36
N LEU A 46 19.43 16.30 4.14
CA LEU A 46 18.35 15.38 3.81
C LEU A 46 17.98 14.61 5.08
N LEU A 47 16.70 14.63 5.45
CA LEU A 47 16.11 13.78 6.48
C LEU A 47 15.28 12.71 5.79
N LEU A 48 15.87 11.53 5.61
CA LEU A 48 15.25 10.40 4.92
C LEU A 48 14.57 9.51 5.96
N CYS A 49 13.24 9.56 6.02
CA CYS A 49 12.40 8.98 7.06
C CYS A 49 11.66 7.78 6.48
N SER A 50 11.87 6.60 7.07
CA SER A 50 11.13 5.39 6.71
C SER A 50 9.75 5.41 7.33
N GLU A 51 8.76 5.11 6.51
CA GLU A 51 7.38 4.96 6.92
C GLU A 51 7.20 3.73 7.80
N SER A 52 6.31 3.84 8.78
CA SER A 52 5.94 2.75 9.68
C SER A 52 4.75 1.92 9.18
N HIS A 53 4.10 2.30 8.06
CA HIS A 53 2.90 1.68 7.48
C HIS A 53 1.67 1.61 8.41
N GLU A 54 1.74 2.29 9.56
CA GLU A 54 0.70 2.27 10.60
C GLU A 54 -0.41 3.28 10.37
N ASP A 55 -1.58 2.98 10.93
CA ASP A 55 -2.62 3.98 11.11
C ASP A 55 -2.13 5.07 12.07
N ALA A 56 -2.55 6.31 11.83
CA ALA A 56 -2.20 7.45 12.68
C ALA A 56 -2.61 7.25 14.15
N ILE A 57 -3.67 6.46 14.39
CA ILE A 57 -4.15 6.16 15.74
C ILE A 57 -3.18 5.25 16.51
N ASP A 58 -2.48 4.36 15.83
CA ASP A 58 -1.55 3.41 16.45
C ASP A 58 -0.28 4.11 16.92
N LEU A 59 0.24 5.07 16.15
CA LEU A 59 1.35 5.92 16.56
C LEU A 59 1.05 6.83 17.76
N THR A 60 -0.24 7.00 18.10
CA THR A 60 -0.66 7.74 19.29
C THR A 60 -0.90 6.86 20.51
N ARG A 61 -0.60 5.56 20.45
CA ARG A 61 -0.71 4.64 21.59
C ARG A 61 0.30 4.94 22.69
N LYS A 62 -0.04 4.48 23.89
CA LYS A 62 0.72 4.79 25.11
C LYS A 62 2.16 4.27 25.03
N ASN A 63 3.10 5.10 25.49
CA ASN A 63 4.55 4.82 25.44
C ASN A 63 5.12 4.60 24.02
N GLY A 64 4.41 4.96 22.95
CA GLY A 64 4.87 4.74 21.58
C GLY A 64 4.94 3.27 21.16
N VAL A 65 4.23 2.38 21.86
CA VAL A 65 4.05 0.99 21.41
C VAL A 65 2.91 0.98 20.42
N VAL A 66 3.21 0.65 19.17
CA VAL A 66 2.27 0.69 18.06
C VAL A 66 1.35 -0.54 18.07
N ASP A 67 1.85 -1.69 18.55
CA ASP A 67 1.05 -2.90 18.66
C ASP A 67 -0.15 -2.75 19.62
N ARG A 68 -1.25 -3.41 19.25
CA ARG A 68 -2.44 -3.54 20.09
C ARG A 68 -2.16 -4.42 21.30
N TYR A 69 -2.51 -3.95 22.50
CA TYR A 69 -2.50 -4.81 23.68
C TYR A 69 -3.88 -5.39 23.89
N GLU A 70 -4.05 -6.69 23.65
CA GLU A 70 -5.35 -7.34 23.79
C GLU A 70 -5.50 -8.07 25.14
N ASP A 71 -6.69 -7.96 25.74
CA ASP A 71 -7.09 -8.80 26.88
C ASP A 71 -8.64 -8.86 27.00
N TRP A 72 -9.12 -9.61 27.98
CA TRP A 72 -10.53 -9.74 28.34
C TRP A 72 -11.05 -8.50 29.08
N ILE A 73 -11.69 -7.61 28.33
CA ILE A 73 -12.35 -6.38 28.79
C ILE A 73 -13.73 -6.69 29.35
N ALA A 74 -14.03 -6.25 30.57
CA ALA A 74 -15.33 -6.51 31.19
C ALA A 74 -16.45 -5.72 30.52
N LEU A 75 -17.54 -6.41 30.15
CA LEU A 75 -18.69 -5.79 29.51
C LEU A 75 -19.67 -5.23 30.53
N ALA A 76 -20.01 -3.94 30.39
CA ALA A 76 -21.02 -3.30 31.23
C ALA A 76 -22.44 -3.85 30.99
N LYS A 77 -22.72 -4.29 29.76
CA LYS A 77 -23.92 -5.01 29.38
C LYS A 77 -23.49 -6.34 28.80
N VAL A 78 -24.00 -7.42 29.38
CA VAL A 78 -23.65 -8.73 28.89
C VAL A 78 -24.52 -9.04 27.66
N PRO A 79 -23.94 -9.42 26.51
CA PRO A 79 -24.70 -9.86 25.36
C PRO A 79 -25.57 -11.07 25.72
N ASN A 80 -26.77 -11.14 25.14
CA ASN A 80 -27.64 -12.29 25.31
C ASN A 80 -26.90 -13.54 24.81
N PHE A 81 -26.88 -14.62 25.60
CA PHE A 81 -26.08 -15.81 25.25
C PHE A 81 -26.89 -17.10 25.33
N ASN A 82 -26.63 -17.99 24.37
CA ASN A 82 -27.10 -19.35 24.41
C ASN A 82 -25.92 -20.28 24.70
N SER A 83 -25.84 -20.84 25.91
CA SER A 83 -24.76 -21.76 26.28
C SER A 83 -24.54 -22.95 25.34
N LYS A 84 -25.53 -23.29 24.49
CA LYS A 84 -25.42 -24.35 23.48
C LYS A 84 -24.74 -23.90 22.18
N SER A 85 -24.72 -22.59 21.90
CA SER A 85 -24.02 -22.02 20.75
C SER A 85 -22.59 -21.57 21.10
N ALA A 86 -22.14 -21.80 22.35
CA ALA A 86 -20.76 -21.52 22.72
C ALA A 86 -19.82 -22.38 21.89
N TRP A 87 -18.85 -21.74 21.22
CA TRP A 87 -17.80 -22.41 20.45
C TRP A 87 -17.03 -23.39 21.34
N LYS A 88 -16.64 -22.93 22.54
CA LYS A 88 -16.01 -23.77 23.56
C LYS A 88 -16.61 -23.50 24.94
N SER A 89 -16.59 -24.52 25.80
CA SER A 89 -17.01 -24.33 27.20
C SER A 89 -16.18 -25.16 28.18
N LYS A 90 -16.02 -24.65 29.40
CA LYS A 90 -15.26 -25.34 30.46
C LYS A 90 -15.87 -25.09 31.83
N LYS A 91 -15.75 -26.08 32.72
CA LYS A 91 -16.32 -26.01 34.08
C LYS A 91 -15.22 -26.11 35.13
N GLY A 92 -15.48 -25.57 36.32
CA GLY A 92 -14.62 -25.71 37.49
C GLY A 92 -13.40 -24.79 37.49
N LEU A 93 -13.43 -23.73 36.69
CA LEU A 93 -12.41 -22.68 36.63
C LEU A 93 -12.80 -21.51 37.54
N SER A 94 -11.81 -20.83 38.14
CA SER A 94 -12.03 -19.45 38.59
C SER A 94 -12.13 -18.50 37.38
N GLU A 95 -12.54 -17.25 37.61
CA GLU A 95 -12.61 -16.22 36.56
C GLU A 95 -11.26 -16.02 35.85
N ASP A 96 -10.17 -15.81 36.60
CA ASP A 96 -8.81 -15.67 36.02
C ASP A 96 -8.39 -16.92 35.22
N GLN A 97 -8.77 -18.11 35.69
CA GLN A 97 -8.50 -19.35 34.97
C GLN A 97 -9.35 -19.48 33.71
N ALA A 98 -10.56 -18.91 33.70
CA ALA A 98 -11.43 -18.84 32.55
C ALA A 98 -10.84 -17.93 31.47
N LYS A 99 -10.38 -16.73 31.84
CA LYS A 99 -9.69 -15.80 30.93
C LYS A 99 -8.48 -16.44 30.27
N LYS A 100 -7.54 -16.97 31.07
CA LYS A 100 -6.36 -17.68 30.55
C LYS A 100 -6.71 -18.90 29.71
N TRP A 101 -7.76 -19.63 30.09
CA TRP A 101 -8.22 -20.76 29.28
C TRP A 101 -8.72 -20.28 27.93
N ALA A 102 -9.53 -19.23 27.90
CA ALA A 102 -10.13 -18.67 26.70
C ALA A 102 -9.08 -18.02 25.78
N SER A 103 -8.14 -17.22 26.30
CA SER A 103 -7.02 -16.67 25.51
C SER A 103 -6.24 -17.78 24.80
N ARG A 104 -5.86 -18.83 25.54
CA ARG A 104 -5.20 -19.98 24.93
C ARG A 104 -6.07 -20.71 23.90
N GLN A 105 -7.40 -20.69 24.03
CA GLN A 105 -8.26 -21.27 23.00
C GLN A 105 -8.32 -20.42 21.75
N LEU A 106 -8.30 -19.09 21.90
CA LEU A 106 -8.21 -18.16 20.79
C LEU A 106 -6.84 -18.28 20.11
N GLU A 107 -5.73 -18.28 20.87
CA GLU A 107 -4.37 -18.50 20.36
C GLU A 107 -4.27 -19.83 19.59
N GLU A 108 -4.75 -20.93 20.18
CA GLU A 108 -4.82 -22.24 19.51
C GLU A 108 -5.73 -22.25 18.26
N ALA A 109 -6.64 -21.28 18.08
CA ALA A 109 -7.49 -21.20 16.88
C ALA A 109 -6.89 -20.32 15.78
N GLU A 110 -6.15 -19.27 16.14
CA GLU A 110 -5.35 -18.52 15.16
C GLU A 110 -4.27 -19.40 14.54
N ASP A 111 -3.67 -20.29 15.32
CA ASP A 111 -2.66 -21.24 14.81
C ASP A 111 -3.23 -22.31 13.84
N ASP A 112 -4.56 -22.45 13.72
CA ASP A 112 -5.23 -23.54 12.99
C ASP A 112 -5.86 -23.08 11.64
N ASP A 113 -5.47 -21.92 11.09
CA ASP A 113 -5.88 -21.34 9.78
C ASP A 113 -7.39 -21.06 9.60
N ASP A 114 -8.19 -21.21 10.64
CA ASP A 114 -9.57 -20.70 10.61
C ASP A 114 -9.47 -19.17 10.75
N GLU A 115 -9.88 -18.40 9.73
CA GLU A 115 -10.04 -16.92 9.67
C GLU A 115 -10.99 -16.36 10.76
N MET A 116 -11.00 -16.92 11.96
CA MET A 116 -11.79 -16.46 13.09
C MET A 116 -11.11 -15.25 13.71
N SER A 117 -11.70 -14.08 13.49
CA SER A 117 -11.30 -12.87 14.21
C SER A 117 -11.46 -13.10 15.71
N LYS A 118 -10.35 -13.10 16.47
CA LYS A 118 -10.40 -13.09 17.94
C LYS A 118 -11.06 -11.83 18.48
N ASP A 119 -10.94 -10.76 17.71
CA ASP A 119 -11.29 -9.41 18.10
C ASP A 119 -12.82 -9.28 18.15
N GLY A 120 -13.37 -9.03 19.33
CA GLY A 120 -14.80 -9.11 19.63
C GLY A 120 -15.29 -10.46 20.15
N ALA A 121 -14.40 -11.45 20.37
CA ALA A 121 -14.79 -12.72 20.99
C ALA A 121 -15.33 -12.50 22.40
N VAL A 122 -16.38 -13.23 22.79
CA VAL A 122 -17.05 -13.03 24.08
C VAL A 122 -16.84 -14.24 25.00
N LEU A 123 -16.33 -14.00 26.21
CA LEU A 123 -16.26 -14.96 27.29
C LEU A 123 -17.34 -14.68 28.33
N VAL A 124 -18.29 -15.60 28.51
CA VAL A 124 -19.29 -15.57 29.59
C VAL A 124 -18.86 -16.51 30.72
N PHE A 125 -18.71 -15.98 31.92
CA PHE A 125 -18.40 -16.74 33.14
C PHE A 125 -19.57 -16.69 34.13
N ILE A 126 -20.08 -17.86 34.50
CA ILE A 126 -21.19 -18.04 35.46
C ILE A 126 -20.63 -18.63 36.75
N ALA A 127 -20.62 -17.84 37.82
CA ALA A 127 -20.02 -18.22 39.09
C ALA A 127 -20.85 -19.26 39.86
N ASP A 128 -20.21 -20.27 40.45
CA ASP A 128 -20.78 -21.28 41.35
C ASP A 128 -19.87 -21.40 42.59
N GLY A 129 -19.89 -20.35 43.43
CA GLY A 129 -18.91 -20.15 44.51
C GLY A 129 -17.59 -19.57 43.99
N HIS A 130 -16.46 -20.21 44.32
CA HIS A 130 -15.11 -19.79 43.87
C HIS A 130 -14.73 -20.29 42.47
N LYS A 131 -15.59 -21.11 41.86
CA LYS A 131 -15.40 -21.72 40.54
C LYS A 131 -16.69 -21.59 39.76
N GLY A 132 -16.64 -21.66 38.43
CA GLY A 132 -17.81 -21.45 37.60
C GLY A 132 -17.81 -22.26 36.32
N LYS A 133 -18.72 -21.89 35.43
CA LYS A 133 -18.80 -22.37 34.05
C LYS A 133 -18.44 -21.22 33.11
N SER A 134 -17.57 -21.51 32.16
CA SER A 134 -17.06 -20.57 31.17
C SER A 134 -17.56 -20.98 29.79
N TYR A 135 -17.99 -20.01 29.01
CA TYR A 135 -18.50 -20.18 27.65
C TYR A 135 -17.81 -19.16 26.76
N LEU A 136 -17.13 -19.61 25.71
CA LEU A 136 -16.43 -18.78 24.76
C LEU A 136 -17.22 -18.75 23.45
N PHE A 137 -17.43 -17.55 22.93
CA PHE A 137 -18.11 -17.25 21.68
C PHE A 137 -17.15 -16.44 20.80
N VAL A 138 -17.15 -16.71 19.51
CA VAL A 138 -16.31 -16.01 18.51
C VAL A 138 -17.26 -15.28 17.54
N PRO A 139 -16.90 -14.08 17.05
CA PRO A 139 -17.80 -13.16 16.34
C PRO A 139 -18.67 -13.82 15.27
N ASP A 140 -18.09 -14.70 14.45
CA ASP A 140 -18.74 -15.26 13.25
C ASP A 140 -19.69 -16.43 13.54
N LEU A 141 -19.67 -16.95 14.77
CA LEU A 141 -20.46 -18.13 15.16
C LEU A 141 -21.67 -17.78 16.04
N VAL A 142 -21.95 -16.49 16.31
CA VAL A 142 -22.97 -16.11 17.29
C VAL A 142 -24.26 -15.57 16.67
N ASP A 143 -25.29 -16.41 16.62
CA ASP A 143 -26.69 -15.96 16.58
C ASP A 143 -27.11 -15.56 18.01
N CYS A 144 -26.80 -14.30 18.40
CA CYS A 144 -27.15 -13.73 19.70
C CYS A 144 -28.67 -13.51 19.81
N GLN A 145 -29.47 -14.56 20.01
CA GLN A 145 -30.91 -14.41 20.26
C GLN A 145 -31.22 -13.95 21.70
N GLU A 146 -32.36 -13.26 21.87
CA GLU A 146 -32.84 -12.68 23.14
C GLU A 146 -32.85 -13.69 24.30
N GLY A 147 -32.09 -13.44 25.38
CA GLY A 147 -32.03 -14.30 26.55
C GLY A 147 -31.42 -13.60 27.78
N VAL A 148 -32.12 -13.65 28.92
CA VAL A 148 -31.69 -13.00 30.17
C VAL A 148 -30.57 -13.79 30.84
N LEU A 149 -29.46 -13.13 31.18
CA LEU A 149 -28.37 -13.76 31.92
C LEU A 149 -28.72 -14.05 33.38
N PRO A 150 -28.14 -15.11 33.95
CA PRO A 150 -28.11 -15.30 35.40
C PRO A 150 -27.47 -14.10 36.12
N GLU A 151 -27.99 -13.69 37.28
CA GLU A 151 -27.45 -12.56 38.07
C GLU A 151 -25.98 -12.73 38.51
N ASN A 152 -25.49 -13.97 38.51
CA ASN A 152 -24.12 -14.36 38.86
C ASN A 152 -23.22 -14.56 37.63
N ALA A 153 -23.64 -14.11 36.45
CA ALA A 153 -22.85 -14.15 35.24
C ALA A 153 -22.13 -12.81 35.03
N VAL A 154 -20.88 -12.89 34.56
CA VAL A 154 -20.11 -11.77 34.03
C VAL A 154 -19.68 -12.12 32.62
N ALA A 155 -19.51 -11.12 31.77
CA ALA A 155 -18.96 -11.32 30.44
C ALA A 155 -17.80 -10.39 30.16
N PHE A 156 -16.93 -10.88 29.30
CA PHE A 156 -15.77 -10.19 28.81
C PHE A 156 -15.77 -10.26 27.29
N GLU A 157 -15.26 -9.22 26.67
CA GLU A 157 -14.94 -9.17 25.25
C GLU A 157 -13.41 -9.20 25.11
N TRP A 158 -12.89 -9.99 24.20
CA TRP A 158 -11.50 -9.94 23.78
C TRP A 158 -11.32 -8.79 22.81
N GLY A 159 -10.36 -7.92 23.07
CA GLY A 159 -9.99 -6.89 22.13
C GLY A 159 -8.96 -5.93 22.71
N ASP A 160 -8.65 -4.90 21.94
CA ASP A 160 -7.65 -3.89 22.27
C ASP A 160 -7.99 -3.15 23.58
N LEU A 161 -7.03 -3.08 24.50
CA LEU A 161 -7.12 -2.38 25.79
C LEU A 161 -7.12 -0.85 25.63
N ASP A 162 -6.74 -0.33 24.47
CA ASP A 162 -6.94 1.08 24.12
C ASP A 162 -8.40 1.31 23.70
N ASP A 163 -9.21 1.81 24.63
CA ASP A 163 -10.65 2.02 24.42
C ASP A 163 -10.98 2.91 23.20
N GLU A 164 -10.13 3.89 22.87
CA GLU A 164 -10.34 4.80 21.74
C GLU A 164 -9.97 4.12 20.41
N ALA A 165 -8.85 3.38 20.36
CA ALA A 165 -8.48 2.59 19.18
C ALA A 165 -9.47 1.45 18.92
N ARG A 166 -9.90 0.73 19.96
CA ARG A 166 -10.94 -0.30 19.87
C ARG A 166 -12.26 0.27 19.31
N GLU A 167 -12.69 1.44 19.77
CA GLU A 167 -13.90 2.09 19.26
C GLU A 167 -13.74 2.55 17.80
N PHE A 168 -12.56 3.03 17.43
CA PHE A 168 -12.20 3.37 16.06
C PHE A 168 -12.30 2.15 15.13
N SER A 169 -11.61 1.04 15.46
CA SER A 169 -11.66 -0.21 14.69
C SER A 169 -13.07 -0.79 14.63
N ARG A 170 -13.84 -0.69 15.74
CA ARG A 170 -15.25 -1.12 15.77
C ARG A 170 -16.12 -0.32 14.80
N ARG A 171 -15.93 1.00 14.71
CA ARG A 171 -16.64 1.85 13.74
C ARG A 171 -16.26 1.48 12.31
N ARG A 172 -14.97 1.25 12.03
CA ARG A 172 -14.46 0.81 10.72
C ARG A 172 -15.11 -0.50 10.28
N LYS A 173 -15.09 -1.54 11.14
CA LYS A 173 -15.76 -2.83 10.92
C LYS A 173 -17.27 -2.69 10.66
N MET A 174 -17.95 -1.72 11.29
CA MET A 174 -19.37 -1.43 11.07
C MET A 174 -19.65 -0.52 9.86
N ARG A 175 -18.63 -0.14 9.08
CA ARG A 175 -18.71 0.85 7.99
C ARG A 175 -19.35 2.17 8.46
N GLN A 176 -19.09 2.54 9.70
CA GLN A 176 -19.51 3.81 10.30
C GLN A 176 -18.38 4.81 10.13
N GLU A 177 -18.33 5.46 8.96
CA GLU A 177 -17.31 6.44 8.61
C GLU A 177 -17.06 7.44 9.76
N MET A 178 -15.78 7.58 10.14
CA MET A 178 -15.31 8.69 10.95
C MET A 178 -14.88 9.80 10.00
N THR A 179 -15.40 11.01 10.17
CA THR A 179 -14.96 12.10 9.30
C THR A 179 -13.51 12.44 9.62
N VAL A 180 -12.79 13.02 8.64
CA VAL A 180 -11.41 13.47 8.81
C VAL A 180 -11.29 14.41 10.02
N GLU A 181 -12.26 15.29 10.23
CA GLU A 181 -12.26 16.22 11.38
C GLU A 181 -12.47 15.51 12.72
N GLU A 182 -13.29 14.46 12.77
CA GLU A 182 -13.47 13.64 13.97
C GLU A 182 -12.17 12.89 14.31
N LEU A 183 -11.52 12.29 13.31
CA LEU A 183 -10.26 11.57 13.48
C LEU A 183 -9.13 12.51 13.91
N ASP A 184 -8.93 13.63 13.21
CA ASP A 184 -7.88 14.61 13.54
C ASP A 184 -8.07 15.18 14.96
N ALA A 185 -9.31 15.38 15.41
CA ALA A 185 -9.60 15.82 16.78
C ALA A 185 -9.27 14.76 17.84
N LEU A 186 -9.57 13.48 17.54
CA LEU A 186 -9.18 12.35 18.39
C LEU A 186 -7.66 12.27 18.51
N LEU A 187 -6.95 12.31 17.39
CA LEU A 187 -5.48 12.27 17.34
C LEU A 187 -4.88 13.45 18.10
N ALA A 188 -5.36 14.67 17.89
CA ALA A 188 -4.86 15.85 18.60
C ALA A 188 -4.98 15.71 20.13
N LYS A 189 -6.09 15.18 20.64
CA LYS A 189 -6.27 14.89 22.06
C LYS A 189 -5.27 13.85 22.55
N ARG A 190 -5.12 12.74 21.83
CA ARG A 190 -4.19 11.65 22.20
C ARG A 190 -2.74 12.13 22.21
N LYS A 191 -2.34 12.94 21.25
CA LYS A 191 -1.01 13.56 21.18
C LYS A 191 -0.70 14.46 22.38
N GLU A 192 -1.69 15.20 22.89
CA GLU A 192 -1.52 15.99 24.11
C GLU A 192 -1.18 15.10 25.31
N ASP A 193 -1.82 13.94 25.41
CA ASP A 193 -1.56 12.96 26.47
C ASP A 193 -0.18 12.30 26.30
N ARG A 194 0.22 11.96 25.07
CA ARG A 194 1.59 11.47 24.77
C ARG A 194 2.67 12.48 25.12
N ARG A 195 2.42 13.78 24.89
CA ARG A 195 3.35 14.84 25.28
C ARG A 195 3.58 14.91 26.79
N LYS A 196 2.54 14.63 27.60
CA LYS A 196 2.66 14.52 29.07
C LYS A 196 3.52 13.31 29.49
N GLU A 197 3.64 12.31 28.64
CA GLU A 197 4.47 11.12 28.82
C GLU A 197 5.91 11.32 28.35
N GLY A 198 6.26 12.49 27.82
CA GLY A 198 7.59 12.76 27.26
C GLY A 198 7.75 12.31 25.79
N VAL A 199 6.64 12.01 25.10
CA VAL A 199 6.63 11.58 23.70
C VAL A 199 6.06 12.69 22.81
N GLU A 200 6.77 13.03 21.74
CA GLU A 200 6.29 13.92 20.69
C GLU A 200 6.12 13.13 19.39
N LEU A 201 5.01 13.32 18.68
CA LEU A 201 4.84 12.71 17.37
C LEU A 201 5.57 13.51 16.30
N PHE A 202 6.01 12.81 15.24
CA PHE A 202 6.84 13.37 14.19
C PHE A 202 6.22 14.55 13.46
N ASP A 203 4.92 14.53 13.19
CA ASP A 203 4.23 15.66 12.55
C ASP A 203 4.26 16.93 13.42
N ASP A 204 4.08 16.81 14.75
CA ASP A 204 4.20 17.95 15.68
C ASP A 204 5.62 18.47 15.72
N TRP A 205 6.60 17.58 15.88
CA TRP A 205 8.01 17.94 15.90
C TRP A 205 8.41 18.68 14.61
N LEU A 206 8.05 18.14 13.44
CA LEU A 206 8.38 18.72 12.14
C LEU A 206 7.73 20.10 11.97
N ILE A 207 6.45 20.24 12.33
CA ILE A 207 5.76 21.54 12.30
C ILE A 207 6.43 22.55 13.25
N HIS A 208 6.84 22.14 14.45
CA HIS A 208 7.59 22.99 15.36
C HIS A 208 8.93 23.41 14.76
N GLN A 209 9.67 22.53 14.09
CA GLN A 209 10.92 22.89 13.40
C GLN A 209 10.68 23.89 12.26
N ILE A 210 9.63 23.67 11.46
CA ILE A 210 9.25 24.57 10.36
C ILE A 210 8.89 25.96 10.89
N GLN A 211 8.17 26.05 12.02
CA GLN A 211 7.72 27.31 12.60
C GLN A 211 8.81 28.04 13.41
N SER A 212 9.78 27.30 13.96
CA SER A 212 10.84 27.86 14.81
C SER A 212 12.11 28.27 14.03
N SER A 213 12.18 27.92 12.75
CA SER A 213 13.34 28.15 11.89
C SER A 213 13.00 29.03 10.69
N ASP A 214 13.86 29.99 10.38
CA ASP A 214 13.78 30.76 9.12
C ASP A 214 14.33 29.98 7.91
N MET A 215 14.79 28.74 8.12
CA MET A 215 15.38 27.95 7.04
C MET A 215 14.32 27.39 6.08
N PRO A 216 14.61 27.32 4.78
CA PRO A 216 13.78 26.60 3.84
C PRO A 216 13.80 25.10 4.18
N VAL A 217 12.60 24.59 4.43
CA VAL A 217 12.21 23.19 4.65
C VAL A 217 11.30 22.78 3.51
N GLU A 218 11.72 21.80 2.73
CA GLU A 218 10.93 21.16 1.69
C GLU A 218 10.54 19.76 2.20
N VAL A 219 9.32 19.30 1.90
CA VAL A 219 8.88 17.95 2.30
C VAL A 219 8.42 17.18 1.07
N VAL A 220 8.95 15.98 0.90
CA VAL A 220 8.59 15.04 -0.18
C VAL A 220 8.00 13.79 0.49
N LEU A 221 6.76 13.47 0.16
CA LEU A 221 6.04 12.30 0.70
C LEU A 221 5.80 11.27 -0.41
N GLU A 222 5.88 9.98 -0.09
CA GLU A 222 5.31 8.89 -0.90
C GLU A 222 3.77 8.91 -0.81
N SER A 223 3.17 9.98 -1.30
CA SER A 223 1.72 10.14 -1.35
C SER A 223 1.26 10.33 -2.79
N PRO A 224 -0.04 10.12 -3.08
CA PRO A 224 -0.60 10.34 -4.40
C PRO A 224 -0.34 11.75 -4.92
N VAL A 225 0.10 11.85 -6.18
CA VAL A 225 0.35 13.13 -6.85
C VAL A 225 -0.92 14.00 -6.88
N PRO A 226 -0.84 15.29 -6.51
CA PRO A 226 -2.00 16.18 -6.51
C PRO A 226 -2.49 16.49 -7.92
N ALA A 227 -3.81 16.64 -8.07
CA ALA A 227 -4.44 16.97 -9.36
C ALA A 227 -3.96 18.29 -9.98
N GLU A 228 -3.42 19.22 -9.18
CA GLU A 228 -2.89 20.51 -9.64
C GLU A 228 -1.58 20.39 -10.42
N GLU A 229 -0.85 19.28 -10.25
CA GLU A 229 0.41 19.05 -10.97
C GLU A 229 0.21 18.49 -12.38
N VAL A 230 -1.02 18.14 -12.74
CA VAL A 230 -1.36 17.53 -14.02
C VAL A 230 -2.50 18.25 -14.72
N GLU A 231 -2.64 17.99 -16.01
CA GLU A 231 -3.75 18.47 -16.82
C GLU A 231 -4.23 17.40 -17.80
N ILE A 232 -5.45 17.54 -18.31
CA ILE A 232 -5.98 16.64 -19.34
C ILE A 232 -5.39 17.01 -20.70
N HIS A 233 -4.72 16.04 -21.32
CA HIS A 233 -4.41 16.07 -22.75
C HIS A 233 -5.48 15.31 -23.52
N THR A 234 -5.87 15.85 -24.68
CA THR A 234 -6.74 15.14 -25.63
C THR A 234 -6.07 15.14 -26.99
N GLU A 235 -5.75 13.95 -27.49
CA GLU A 235 -5.10 13.79 -28.77
C GLU A 235 -6.09 14.00 -29.91
N LYS A 236 -5.77 14.95 -30.79
CA LYS A 236 -6.66 15.29 -31.91
C LYS A 236 -6.51 14.20 -32.96
N ASP A 237 -7.63 13.74 -33.49
CA ASP A 237 -7.71 12.69 -34.52
C ASP A 237 -7.39 11.26 -34.04
N MET A 238 -7.16 11.04 -32.74
CA MET A 238 -7.06 9.68 -32.20
C MET A 238 -8.46 9.07 -32.07
N ALA A 239 -8.72 7.98 -32.81
CA ALA A 239 -10.00 7.28 -32.71
C ALA A 239 -10.20 6.69 -31.30
N LEU A 240 -11.44 6.40 -30.89
CA LEU A 240 -11.69 5.77 -29.59
C LEU A 240 -10.98 4.40 -29.48
N PRO A 241 -10.64 3.95 -28.25
CA PRO A 241 -10.02 2.66 -28.05
C PRO A 241 -10.91 1.51 -28.60
N PRO A 242 -10.41 0.68 -29.53
CA PRO A 242 -11.19 -0.41 -30.13
C PRO A 242 -11.58 -1.44 -29.07
N SER A 243 -12.63 -2.24 -29.31
CA SER A 243 -13.04 -3.29 -28.38
C SER A 243 -11.96 -4.36 -28.18
N ALA A 244 -11.98 -5.04 -27.03
CA ALA A 244 -10.96 -6.03 -26.70
C ALA A 244 -11.04 -7.26 -27.62
N PRO A 245 -9.90 -7.89 -27.93
CA PRO A 245 -9.84 -9.16 -28.65
C PRO A 245 -10.49 -10.30 -27.85
N SER A 246 -10.85 -11.37 -28.55
CA SER A 246 -11.53 -12.54 -27.96
C SER A 246 -10.73 -13.23 -26.85
N CYS A 247 -9.39 -13.16 -26.90
CA CYS A 247 -8.55 -13.73 -25.84
C CYS A 247 -8.78 -13.04 -24.49
N LEU A 248 -8.97 -11.72 -24.47
CA LEU A 248 -9.24 -10.95 -23.24
C LEU A 248 -10.69 -11.07 -22.79
N ARG A 249 -11.65 -11.06 -23.74
CA ARG A 249 -13.08 -11.25 -23.44
C ARG A 249 -13.35 -12.58 -22.74
N GLY A 250 -12.54 -13.59 -23.02
CA GLY A 250 -12.67 -14.93 -22.45
C GLY A 250 -11.87 -15.20 -21.18
N ILE A 251 -11.10 -14.25 -20.66
CA ILE A 251 -10.44 -14.41 -19.36
C ILE A 251 -11.52 -14.72 -18.30
N GLU A 252 -11.19 -15.57 -17.34
CA GLU A 252 -12.03 -15.88 -16.19
C GLU A 252 -12.63 -14.62 -15.53
N LEU A 253 -13.76 -14.81 -14.84
CA LEU A 253 -14.31 -13.80 -13.95
C LEU A 253 -13.40 -13.64 -12.73
N ASP A 254 -13.56 -12.52 -12.02
CA ASP A 254 -12.88 -12.33 -10.74
C ASP A 254 -13.38 -13.41 -9.77
N SER A 255 -12.52 -13.92 -8.89
CA SER A 255 -12.98 -14.87 -7.88
C SER A 255 -13.62 -14.11 -6.72
N ASP A 256 -14.79 -14.57 -6.26
CA ASP A 256 -15.42 -14.13 -5.00
C ASP A 256 -14.66 -14.66 -3.78
N THR A 257 -13.32 -14.56 -3.77
CA THR A 257 -12.59 -14.65 -2.51
C THR A 257 -12.99 -13.40 -1.75
N ASP A 258 -13.97 -13.55 -0.85
CA ASP A 258 -14.36 -12.56 0.15
C ASP A 258 -13.14 -12.30 1.05
N SER A 259 -12.12 -11.59 0.57
CA SER A 259 -11.17 -10.93 1.46
C SER A 259 -11.89 -9.74 2.08
N ASP A 260 -12.85 -10.04 2.95
CA ASP A 260 -13.62 -9.06 3.71
C ASP A 260 -12.73 -8.21 4.67
N ASP A 261 -11.43 -8.54 4.76
CA ASP A 261 -10.50 -7.97 5.74
C ASP A 261 -9.57 -6.85 5.23
N GLU A 262 -9.39 -6.63 3.93
CA GLU A 262 -8.43 -5.62 3.43
C GLU A 262 -9.10 -4.29 3.07
N ASN A 263 -9.82 -3.70 4.03
CA ASN A 263 -10.17 -2.27 3.93
C ASN A 263 -9.06 -1.43 4.59
N ASP A 264 -7.81 -1.66 4.16
CA ASP A 264 -6.59 -1.02 4.65
C ASP A 264 -6.33 0.35 4.00
N GLY A 265 -7.11 0.74 2.99
CA GLY A 265 -6.85 1.93 2.19
C GLY A 265 -7.43 3.25 2.71
N GLY A 266 -7.93 3.32 3.95
CA GLY A 266 -8.64 4.50 4.43
C GLY A 266 -7.73 5.74 4.66
N SER A 267 -8.36 6.91 4.84
CA SER A 267 -7.66 8.18 5.17
C SER A 267 -6.95 8.21 6.55
N ASP A 268 -6.92 7.06 7.22
CA ASP A 268 -6.38 6.78 8.56
C ASP A 268 -4.88 6.47 8.56
N ALA A 269 -4.30 6.06 7.42
CA ALA A 269 -2.86 5.89 7.27
C ALA A 269 -2.10 7.14 7.75
N TYR A 270 -0.99 6.94 8.46
CA TYR A 270 -0.25 8.06 9.06
C TYR A 270 0.30 9.04 8.02
N ILE A 271 0.75 8.55 6.86
CA ILE A 271 1.26 9.42 5.79
C ILE A 271 0.20 10.39 5.27
N ASP A 272 -1.07 9.95 5.20
CA ASP A 272 -2.19 10.80 4.83
C ASP A 272 -2.50 11.84 5.90
N TYR A 273 -2.48 11.44 7.17
CA TYR A 273 -2.59 12.38 8.29
C TYR A 273 -1.45 13.41 8.28
N LEU A 274 -0.21 12.98 8.07
CA LEU A 274 0.97 13.83 7.96
C LEU A 274 0.82 14.84 6.82
N ARG A 275 0.39 14.40 5.63
CA ARG A 275 0.14 15.26 4.47
C ARG A 275 -0.88 16.35 4.77
N ARG A 276 -2.02 16.01 5.39
CA ARG A 276 -3.07 16.98 5.79
C ARG A 276 -2.54 18.01 6.80
N ARG A 277 -1.79 17.55 7.80
CA ARG A 277 -1.16 18.40 8.83
C ARG A 277 -0.16 19.37 8.21
N LEU A 278 0.70 18.87 7.33
CA LEU A 278 1.73 19.68 6.64
C LEU A 278 1.14 20.66 5.64
N SER A 279 0.04 20.32 4.96
CA SER A 279 -0.66 21.23 4.03
C SER A 279 -1.18 22.49 4.72
N SER A 280 -1.41 22.42 6.03
CA SER A 280 -1.80 23.58 6.85
C SER A 280 -0.60 24.39 7.39
N ALA A 281 0.59 23.79 7.43
CA ALA A 281 1.79 24.37 8.02
C ALA A 281 2.81 24.88 6.98
N LEU A 282 2.78 24.31 5.77
CA LEU A 282 3.67 24.65 4.66
C LEU A 282 2.88 25.27 3.50
N PRO A 283 3.50 26.20 2.75
CA PRO A 283 2.98 26.59 1.44
C PRO A 283 2.90 25.37 0.51
N PRO A 284 1.88 25.26 -0.37
CA PRO A 284 1.72 24.13 -1.28
C PRO A 284 2.96 23.85 -2.13
N GLU A 285 3.70 24.89 -2.53
CA GLU A 285 4.91 24.76 -3.34
C GLU A 285 6.11 24.09 -2.62
N ARG A 286 5.98 23.80 -1.31
CA ARG A 286 7.00 23.18 -0.46
C ARG A 286 6.61 21.80 0.09
N LEU A 287 5.44 21.29 -0.30
CA LEU A 287 4.96 19.96 0.03
C LEU A 287 4.73 19.19 -1.27
N HIS A 288 5.55 18.17 -1.51
CA HIS A 288 5.59 17.42 -2.75
C HIS A 288 5.12 15.98 -2.51
N CYS A 289 4.36 15.41 -3.44
CA CYS A 289 3.87 14.03 -3.38
C CYS A 289 4.46 13.24 -4.55
N ALA A 290 5.01 12.06 -4.27
CA ALA A 290 5.92 11.36 -5.16
C ALA A 290 5.38 10.03 -5.72
N ASP A 291 4.14 9.65 -5.43
CA ASP A 291 3.56 8.40 -5.94
C ASP A 291 2.61 8.64 -7.14
N PRO A 292 3.04 8.29 -8.37
CA PRO A 292 2.21 8.38 -9.56
C PRO A 292 1.46 7.08 -9.89
N ARG A 293 1.62 5.97 -9.14
CA ARG A 293 1.03 4.66 -9.49
C ARG A 293 -0.49 4.70 -9.59
N GLU A 294 -1.15 5.51 -8.79
CA GLU A 294 -2.62 5.69 -8.78
C GLU A 294 -3.09 6.99 -9.44
N LEU A 295 -2.23 7.62 -10.26
CA LEU A 295 -2.48 8.95 -10.80
C LEU A 295 -3.81 9.02 -11.59
N GLY A 296 -4.77 9.79 -11.07
CA GLY A 296 -6.06 10.06 -11.71
C GLY A 296 -7.24 9.25 -11.18
N GLU A 297 -7.00 8.19 -10.40
CA GLU A 297 -8.05 7.58 -9.57
C GLU A 297 -8.39 8.53 -8.43
N GLY A 298 -7.35 9.11 -7.81
CA GLY A 298 -7.44 9.67 -6.47
C GLY A 298 -7.68 8.50 -5.53
N SER A 299 -6.79 8.30 -4.55
CA SER A 299 -6.90 7.26 -3.53
C SER A 299 -8.30 7.21 -2.87
N GLU A 300 -8.48 6.43 -1.81
CA GLU A 300 -9.70 6.50 -1.01
C GLU A 300 -10.03 7.92 -0.47
N GLU A 301 -9.11 8.87 -0.60
CA GLU A 301 -9.35 10.30 -0.44
C GLU A 301 -10.33 10.87 -1.49
N LEU A 302 -11.61 10.91 -1.12
CA LEU A 302 -12.71 11.46 -1.93
C LEU A 302 -12.42 12.89 -2.47
N SER A 303 -11.73 13.74 -1.70
CA SER A 303 -11.38 15.11 -2.14
C SER A 303 -10.41 15.14 -3.31
N LEU A 304 -9.41 14.26 -3.31
CA LEU A 304 -8.42 14.17 -4.39
C LEU A 304 -9.07 13.60 -5.65
N ARG A 305 -9.87 12.55 -5.51
CA ARG A 305 -10.68 12.00 -6.58
C ARG A 305 -11.58 13.05 -7.22
N ASP A 306 -12.31 13.82 -6.41
CA ASP A 306 -13.13 14.94 -6.89
C ASP A 306 -12.29 15.99 -7.63
N ALA A 307 -11.07 16.27 -7.16
CA ALA A 307 -10.16 17.21 -7.80
C ALA A 307 -9.74 16.72 -9.20
N PHE A 308 -9.39 15.45 -9.36
CA PHE A 308 -9.13 14.86 -10.68
C PHE A 308 -10.35 14.93 -11.60
N GLN A 309 -11.54 14.59 -11.10
CA GLN A 309 -12.77 14.66 -11.89
C GLN A 309 -13.07 16.08 -12.38
N ARG A 310 -12.70 17.12 -11.62
CA ARG A 310 -12.85 18.52 -12.04
C ARG A 310 -11.96 18.91 -13.22
N LEU A 311 -10.88 18.16 -13.49
CA LEU A 311 -10.04 18.39 -14.68
C LEU A 311 -10.79 18.05 -15.98
N LEU A 312 -11.79 17.16 -15.91
CA LEU A 312 -12.64 16.82 -17.05
C LEU A 312 -13.63 17.95 -17.35
N THR A 313 -13.26 18.84 -18.27
CA THR A 313 -14.14 19.94 -18.72
C THR A 313 -15.33 19.47 -19.55
N GLN A 314 -15.29 18.24 -20.07
CA GLN A 314 -16.37 17.61 -20.83
C GLN A 314 -16.50 16.13 -20.42
N PRO A 315 -17.72 15.57 -20.44
CA PRO A 315 -17.90 14.13 -20.23
C PRO A 315 -17.12 13.34 -21.27
N ARG A 316 -16.43 12.29 -20.82
CA ARG A 316 -15.73 11.38 -21.74
C ARG A 316 -16.75 10.63 -22.60
N PRO A 317 -16.41 10.32 -23.87
CA PRO A 317 -17.16 9.35 -24.65
C PRO A 317 -17.28 8.03 -23.90
N LYS A 318 -18.42 7.35 -24.03
CA LYS A 318 -18.58 5.99 -23.51
C LYS A 318 -17.59 5.05 -24.17
N ASP A 319 -17.12 4.04 -23.43
CA ASP A 319 -16.29 2.97 -23.98
C ASP A 319 -17.09 2.21 -25.06
N LEU A 320 -16.42 1.83 -26.16
CA LEU A 320 -17.04 1.09 -27.25
C LEU A 320 -17.61 -0.27 -26.80
N GLU A 321 -16.98 -0.94 -25.83
CA GLU A 321 -17.52 -2.18 -25.25
C GLU A 321 -18.78 -1.92 -24.42
N GLU A 322 -18.87 -0.78 -23.72
CA GLU A 322 -20.08 -0.38 -23.00
C GLU A 322 -21.23 -0.12 -23.98
N VAL A 323 -20.95 0.57 -25.09
CA VAL A 323 -21.91 0.80 -26.17
C VAL A 323 -22.37 -0.53 -26.80
N GLU A 324 -21.45 -1.48 -27.03
CA GLU A 324 -21.75 -2.82 -27.53
C GLU A 324 -22.69 -3.58 -26.57
N LEU A 325 -22.36 -3.58 -25.28
CA LEU A 325 -23.16 -4.23 -24.22
C LEU A 325 -24.55 -3.60 -24.06
N ASP A 326 -24.64 -2.26 -24.13
CA ASP A 326 -25.91 -1.52 -24.07
C ASP A 326 -26.79 -1.86 -25.27
N ALA A 327 -26.22 -1.90 -26.48
CA ALA A 327 -26.95 -2.22 -27.71
C ALA A 327 -27.46 -3.67 -27.74
N LEU A 328 -26.70 -4.60 -27.15
CA LEU A 328 -27.08 -6.01 -27.04
C LEU A 328 -28.06 -6.29 -25.90
N GLY A 329 -28.26 -5.35 -24.98
CA GLY A 329 -29.03 -5.59 -23.76
C GLY A 329 -28.43 -6.70 -22.90
N ALA A 330 -27.09 -6.82 -22.90
CA ALA A 330 -26.38 -7.90 -22.23
C ALA A 330 -26.60 -7.86 -20.71
N SER A 331 -26.90 -9.02 -20.11
CA SER A 331 -26.95 -9.20 -18.67
C SER A 331 -25.55 -9.31 -18.09
N TYR A 332 -25.43 -9.19 -16.77
CA TYR A 332 -24.21 -9.58 -16.05
C TYR A 332 -23.99 -11.09 -16.18
N ALA A 333 -22.73 -11.50 -16.20
CA ALA A 333 -22.38 -12.91 -16.04
C ALA A 333 -22.69 -13.31 -14.60
N ASP A 334 -23.27 -14.50 -14.41
CA ASP A 334 -23.42 -15.06 -13.06
C ASP A 334 -22.08 -15.65 -12.63
N ASP A 335 -21.59 -15.26 -11.44
CA ASP A 335 -20.43 -15.90 -10.80
C ASP A 335 -20.72 -17.34 -10.36
N SER A 336 -22.00 -17.76 -10.42
CA SER A 336 -22.48 -19.06 -10.00
C SER A 336 -22.22 -20.18 -11.02
N ASP A 337 -20.97 -20.44 -11.35
CA ASP A 337 -20.53 -21.75 -11.87
C ASP A 337 -20.20 -22.68 -10.68
N GLY A 338 -21.05 -22.76 -9.63
CA GLY A 338 -20.87 -23.78 -8.58
C GLY A 338 -21.65 -23.75 -7.27
N THR A 339 -22.09 -22.60 -6.75
CA THR A 339 -22.71 -22.54 -5.40
C THR A 339 -23.89 -21.58 -5.35
N GLU A 340 -25.07 -22.09 -5.00
CA GLU A 340 -26.27 -21.31 -4.74
C GLU A 340 -26.08 -20.44 -3.47
N SER A 341 -25.62 -19.19 -3.61
CA SER A 341 -25.69 -18.18 -2.54
C SER A 341 -26.74 -17.11 -2.87
N HIS A 342 -27.98 -17.36 -2.43
CA HIS A 342 -29.16 -16.51 -2.67
C HIS A 342 -29.21 -15.21 -1.85
N GLU A 343 -28.08 -14.70 -1.33
CA GLU A 343 -28.08 -13.54 -0.42
C GLU A 343 -27.29 -12.30 -0.89
N SER A 344 -26.41 -12.41 -1.91
CA SER A 344 -25.62 -11.26 -2.39
C SER A 344 -26.44 -10.22 -3.17
N GLU A 345 -27.52 -10.62 -3.86
CA GLU A 345 -28.33 -9.70 -4.68
C GLU A 345 -29.09 -8.64 -3.85
N LYS A 346 -29.36 -8.89 -2.56
CA LYS A 346 -30.11 -7.91 -1.73
C LYS A 346 -29.24 -6.81 -1.14
N ASN A 347 -27.95 -7.04 -0.94
CA ASN A 347 -27.03 -6.01 -0.45
C ASN A 347 -26.44 -5.17 -1.59
N ALA A 348 -26.39 -5.69 -2.82
CA ALA A 348 -25.98 -4.92 -4.01
C ALA A 348 -27.02 -3.91 -4.51
N ALA A 349 -28.30 -4.06 -4.14
CA ALA A 349 -29.40 -3.22 -4.62
C ALA A 349 -29.60 -1.89 -3.85
N GLY A 350 -28.91 -1.70 -2.71
CA GLY A 350 -29.09 -0.54 -1.83
C GLY A 350 -28.04 0.58 -1.96
N GLY A 351 -26.82 0.23 -2.33
CA GLY A 351 -25.74 1.19 -2.56
C GLY A 351 -25.67 1.56 -4.03
N LYS A 352 -26.19 2.73 -4.41
CA LYS A 352 -25.76 3.39 -5.65
C LYS A 352 -24.29 3.75 -5.47
N ASP A 353 -23.43 2.79 -5.78
CA ASP A 353 -22.01 3.01 -5.91
C ASP A 353 -21.79 3.72 -7.27
N ASP A 354 -22.21 5.00 -7.32
CA ASP A 354 -22.07 5.97 -8.41
C ASP A 354 -20.60 6.44 -8.50
N THR A 355 -19.65 5.53 -8.31
CA THR A 355 -18.22 5.83 -8.31
C THR A 355 -17.78 6.12 -9.74
N VAL A 356 -17.54 7.41 -9.99
CA VAL A 356 -17.10 7.97 -11.29
C VAL A 356 -15.78 7.32 -11.71
N PRO A 357 -15.62 6.85 -12.97
CA PRO A 357 -14.39 6.22 -13.42
C PRO A 357 -13.17 7.13 -13.27
N ALA A 358 -12.03 6.56 -12.88
CA ALA A 358 -10.74 7.25 -12.78
C ALA A 358 -10.41 8.04 -14.05
N VAL A 359 -9.76 9.18 -13.87
CA VAL A 359 -9.17 9.94 -14.96
C VAL A 359 -7.93 9.19 -15.44
N PRO A 360 -7.82 8.87 -16.74
CA PRO A 360 -6.81 7.93 -17.20
C PRO A 360 -5.42 8.57 -17.23
N SER A 361 -4.39 7.81 -16.83
CA SER A 361 -2.98 8.16 -16.97
C SER A 361 -2.17 6.94 -17.41
N PHE A 362 -0.97 7.16 -17.96
CA PHE A 362 -0.09 6.04 -18.31
C PHE A 362 0.41 5.34 -17.04
N GLU A 363 0.67 6.11 -16.00
CA GLU A 363 1.15 5.63 -14.72
C GLU A 363 0.11 4.73 -14.04
N ALA A 364 -1.16 5.12 -14.00
CA ALA A 364 -2.24 4.27 -13.47
C ALA A 364 -2.59 3.07 -14.34
N PHE A 365 -2.36 3.14 -15.66
CA PHE A 365 -2.49 1.95 -16.51
C PHE A 365 -1.50 0.88 -16.06
N PHE A 366 -0.21 1.20 -16.03
CA PHE A 366 0.83 0.23 -15.65
C PHE A 366 0.89 -0.07 -14.15
N GLY A 367 0.52 0.89 -13.30
CA GLY A 367 0.46 0.75 -11.84
C GLY A 367 -0.50 -0.35 -11.38
N ALA A 368 -1.59 -0.58 -12.12
CA ALA A 368 -2.51 -1.69 -11.85
C ALA A 368 -1.83 -3.07 -11.81
N ALA A 369 -0.63 -3.23 -12.40
CA ALA A 369 0.21 -4.42 -12.27
C ALA A 369 0.57 -4.74 -10.82
N SER A 370 0.96 -3.73 -10.05
CA SER A 370 1.30 -3.83 -8.64
C SER A 370 0.07 -4.28 -7.86
N ASP A 371 -1.05 -3.58 -8.05
CA ASP A 371 -2.27 -3.82 -7.28
C ASP A 371 -2.76 -5.26 -7.40
N VAL A 372 -2.77 -5.82 -8.62
CA VAL A 372 -3.22 -7.20 -8.85
C VAL A 372 -2.21 -8.24 -8.36
N LEU A 373 -0.91 -7.90 -8.29
CA LEU A 373 0.09 -8.82 -7.78
C LEU A 373 0.03 -8.92 -6.26
N TYR A 374 -0.11 -7.79 -5.58
CA TYR A 374 0.09 -7.65 -4.14
C TYR A 374 -1.22 -7.62 -3.35
N TYR A 375 -2.20 -6.86 -3.81
CA TYR A 375 -3.39 -6.54 -3.00
C TYR A 375 -4.67 -7.23 -3.51
N HIS A 376 -4.78 -7.44 -4.83
CA HIS A 376 -6.03 -7.89 -5.46
C HIS A 376 -5.82 -9.05 -6.46
N PRO A 377 -5.25 -10.18 -6.01
CA PRO A 377 -4.97 -11.33 -6.86
C PRO A 377 -6.20 -11.97 -7.50
N GLU A 378 -7.37 -11.78 -6.92
CA GLU A 378 -8.68 -12.18 -7.44
C GLU A 378 -9.08 -11.42 -8.70
N VAL A 379 -8.60 -10.18 -8.86
CA VAL A 379 -8.91 -9.31 -10.00
C VAL A 379 -8.10 -9.73 -11.23
N LYS A 380 -8.79 -10.17 -12.30
CA LYS A 380 -8.17 -10.74 -13.51
C LYS A 380 -7.89 -9.72 -14.62
N MET A 381 -6.64 -9.32 -14.78
CA MET A 381 -6.15 -8.57 -15.96
C MET A 381 -5.04 -9.33 -16.72
N ASP A 382 -4.68 -8.85 -17.91
CA ASP A 382 -3.70 -9.54 -18.76
C ASP A 382 -2.91 -8.60 -19.68
N TYR A 383 -1.61 -8.46 -19.39
CA TYR A 383 -0.64 -7.74 -20.20
C TYR A 383 -0.04 -8.57 -21.35
N VAL A 384 -0.28 -9.89 -21.42
CA VAL A 384 0.34 -10.78 -22.41
C VAL A 384 0.06 -10.32 -23.85
N PRO A 385 -1.18 -9.99 -24.26
CA PRO A 385 -1.43 -9.56 -25.62
C PRO A 385 -0.73 -8.23 -25.94
N PHE A 386 -0.67 -7.30 -24.99
CA PHE A 386 0.04 -6.03 -25.12
C PHE A 386 1.54 -6.25 -25.34
N LEU A 387 2.19 -7.02 -24.46
CA LEU A 387 3.62 -7.33 -24.56
C LEU A 387 3.92 -8.08 -25.87
N ARG A 388 3.02 -8.96 -26.32
CA ARG A 388 3.19 -9.76 -27.54
C ARG A 388 3.04 -8.97 -28.84
N LYS A 389 1.97 -8.18 -28.96
CA LYS A 389 1.56 -7.56 -30.23
C LYS A 389 1.97 -6.09 -30.33
N CYS A 390 2.05 -5.36 -29.21
CA CYS A 390 2.40 -3.94 -29.20
C CYS A 390 3.89 -3.71 -28.91
N VAL A 391 4.49 -4.46 -27.98
CA VAL A 391 5.89 -4.28 -27.57
C VAL A 391 6.84 -5.17 -28.37
N GLY A 392 6.64 -6.50 -28.32
CA GLY A 392 7.32 -7.48 -29.16
C GLY A 392 8.73 -7.90 -28.74
N SER A 393 9.47 -7.12 -27.94
CA SER A 393 10.78 -7.54 -27.43
C SER A 393 11.15 -6.91 -26.07
N PRO A 394 12.10 -7.52 -25.32
CA PRO A 394 12.65 -6.94 -24.10
C PRO A 394 13.23 -5.54 -24.30
N GLU A 395 13.96 -5.30 -25.39
CA GLU A 395 14.59 -4.01 -25.67
C GLU A 395 13.57 -2.92 -25.98
N ALA A 396 12.48 -3.27 -26.66
CA ALA A 396 11.38 -2.36 -26.91
C ALA A 396 10.67 -1.98 -25.60
N LEU A 397 10.45 -2.96 -24.71
CA LEU A 397 9.87 -2.73 -23.38
C LEU A 397 10.72 -1.78 -22.55
N GLN A 398 12.03 -2.04 -22.49
CA GLN A 398 12.97 -1.19 -21.76
C GLN A 398 12.97 0.24 -22.31
N LYS A 399 13.09 0.42 -23.63
CA LYS A 399 13.07 1.76 -24.25
C LYS A 399 11.74 2.47 -24.04
N PHE A 400 10.64 1.74 -24.10
CA PHE A 400 9.31 2.29 -23.85
C PHE A 400 9.25 2.93 -22.46
N PHE A 401 9.59 2.20 -21.39
CA PHE A 401 9.54 2.75 -20.04
C PHE A 401 10.61 3.82 -19.77
N GLU A 402 11.82 3.68 -20.33
CA GLU A 402 12.83 4.75 -20.25
C GLU A 402 12.31 6.06 -20.86
N ARG A 403 11.62 5.99 -22.00
CA ARG A 403 11.01 7.18 -22.61
C ARG A 403 9.78 7.64 -21.83
N LEU A 404 8.98 6.72 -21.30
CA LEU A 404 7.83 7.04 -20.48
C LEU A 404 8.23 7.92 -19.29
N PHE A 405 9.39 7.69 -18.69
CA PHE A 405 9.84 8.43 -17.49
C PHE A 405 10.75 9.63 -17.79
N PHE A 406 11.37 9.72 -18.97
CA PHE A 406 12.38 10.76 -19.27
C PHE A 406 12.19 11.53 -20.60
N SER A 407 11.18 11.17 -21.40
CA SER A 407 10.88 11.72 -22.74
C SER A 407 9.40 12.09 -22.92
N THR A 408 9.02 12.59 -24.10
CA THR A 408 7.61 12.93 -24.39
C THR A 408 6.74 11.67 -24.59
N VAL A 409 5.43 11.81 -24.45
CA VAL A 409 4.46 10.72 -24.73
C VAL A 409 4.54 10.28 -26.19
N THR A 410 4.71 11.21 -27.14
CA THR A 410 4.89 10.88 -28.56
C THR A 410 6.11 10.00 -28.81
N GLU A 411 7.24 10.33 -28.17
CA GLU A 411 8.46 9.52 -28.25
C GLU A 411 8.27 8.15 -27.61
N THR A 412 7.51 8.08 -26.52
CA THR A 412 7.19 6.84 -25.81
C THR A 412 6.34 5.90 -26.68
N LEU A 413 5.25 6.41 -27.24
CA LEU A 413 4.36 5.65 -28.12
C LEU A 413 5.07 5.19 -29.41
N SER A 414 6.14 5.87 -29.84
CA SER A 414 6.93 5.47 -31.00
C SER A 414 7.71 4.15 -30.82
N GLU A 415 7.90 3.69 -29.58
CA GLU A 415 8.49 2.38 -29.27
C GLU A 415 7.48 1.24 -29.37
N LEU A 416 6.18 1.54 -29.55
CA LEU A 416 5.11 0.56 -29.69
C LEU A 416 4.71 0.39 -31.16
N THR A 417 4.33 -0.84 -31.52
CA THR A 417 3.64 -1.12 -32.79
C THR A 417 2.15 -0.88 -32.60
N LEU A 418 1.66 0.28 -33.05
CA LEU A 418 0.26 0.72 -32.92
C LEU A 418 -0.40 0.89 -34.30
N THR A 419 -0.76 -0.22 -34.94
CA THR A 419 -1.54 -0.25 -36.18
C THR A 419 -3.02 -0.53 -35.89
N GLU A 420 -3.90 -0.42 -36.90
CA GLU A 420 -5.31 -0.83 -36.74
C GLU A 420 -5.45 -2.29 -36.25
N GLU A 421 -4.51 -3.16 -36.63
CA GLU A 421 -4.48 -4.56 -36.26
C GLU A 421 -3.99 -4.78 -34.82
N THR A 422 -3.00 -4.02 -34.36
CA THR A 422 -2.40 -4.23 -33.03
C THR A 422 -3.08 -3.43 -31.93
N ARG A 423 -3.78 -2.34 -32.26
CA ARG A 423 -4.42 -1.44 -31.31
C ARG A 423 -5.43 -2.11 -30.36
N PRO A 424 -6.23 -3.11 -30.75
CA PRO A 424 -7.07 -3.87 -29.80
C PRO A 424 -6.31 -4.50 -28.64
N PHE A 425 -5.02 -4.82 -28.83
CA PHE A 425 -4.18 -5.45 -27.81
C PHE A 425 -3.57 -4.46 -26.81
N THR A 426 -3.90 -3.16 -26.89
CA THR A 426 -3.55 -2.20 -25.83
C THR A 426 -4.51 -2.24 -24.64
N ARG A 427 -5.57 -3.06 -24.71
CA ARG A 427 -6.42 -3.37 -23.56
C ARG A 427 -5.78 -4.45 -22.70
N ILE A 428 -5.94 -4.33 -21.39
CA ILE A 428 -5.51 -5.34 -20.40
C ILE A 428 -6.71 -6.01 -19.73
N ARG A 429 -7.90 -5.41 -19.87
CA ARG A 429 -9.16 -5.87 -19.29
C ARG A 429 -10.30 -5.52 -20.24
N SER A 430 -11.22 -6.47 -20.46
CA SER A 430 -12.44 -6.24 -21.24
C SER A 430 -13.63 -6.03 -20.29
N LEU A 431 -14.56 -5.14 -20.64
CA LEU A 431 -15.87 -5.02 -19.97
C LEU A 431 -16.81 -6.17 -20.35
N ILE A 432 -16.51 -6.82 -21.48
CA ILE A 432 -17.25 -7.97 -22.01
C ILE A 432 -16.65 -9.25 -21.44
N TYR A 433 -17.54 -10.13 -20.97
CA TYR A 433 -17.24 -11.53 -20.72
C TYR A 433 -17.85 -12.41 -21.80
N GLN A 434 -17.04 -13.28 -22.39
CA GLN A 434 -17.46 -14.23 -23.42
C GLN A 434 -16.76 -15.58 -23.22
N LYS A 435 -17.48 -16.54 -22.62
CA LYS A 435 -16.94 -17.85 -22.21
C LYS A 435 -16.42 -18.70 -23.37
N GLU A 436 -16.93 -18.53 -24.58
CA GLU A 436 -16.49 -19.24 -25.80
C GLU A 436 -16.41 -18.27 -26.98
N LYS A 437 -15.51 -18.52 -27.94
CA LYS A 437 -15.43 -17.72 -29.17
C LYS A 437 -16.78 -17.88 -29.89
N ASP A 438 -17.42 -16.75 -30.20
CA ASP A 438 -18.78 -16.67 -30.78
C ASP A 438 -19.94 -17.07 -29.84
N GLY A 439 -19.66 -17.24 -28.54
CA GLY A 439 -20.68 -17.48 -27.51
C GLY A 439 -21.48 -16.23 -27.13
N PRO A 440 -22.47 -16.37 -26.23
CA PRO A 440 -23.20 -15.23 -25.68
C PRO A 440 -22.26 -14.25 -24.98
N VAL A 441 -22.57 -12.97 -25.12
CA VAL A 441 -21.83 -11.85 -24.53
C VAL A 441 -22.53 -11.42 -23.25
N TYR A 442 -21.75 -11.30 -22.19
CA TYR A 442 -22.20 -10.84 -20.88
C TYR A 442 -21.40 -9.61 -20.46
N ARG A 443 -21.96 -8.82 -19.55
CA ARG A 443 -21.21 -7.83 -18.79
C ARG A 443 -20.40 -8.56 -17.73
N ARG A 444 -19.15 -8.18 -17.53
CA ARG A 444 -18.44 -8.63 -16.32
C ARG A 444 -19.17 -8.14 -15.07
N PRO A 445 -19.23 -8.95 -13.99
CA PRO A 445 -19.62 -8.49 -12.67
C PRO A 445 -18.82 -7.26 -12.25
N LYS A 446 -19.32 -6.54 -11.24
CA LYS A 446 -18.59 -5.39 -10.72
C LYS A 446 -17.34 -5.89 -10.00
N GLU A 447 -16.19 -5.60 -10.56
CA GLU A 447 -14.87 -5.77 -9.93
C GLU A 447 -14.78 -4.93 -8.64
N ARG A 448 -14.19 -5.52 -7.61
CA ARG A 448 -13.81 -4.86 -6.36
C ARG A 448 -12.44 -5.39 -5.92
N PRO A 449 -11.42 -4.52 -5.81
CA PRO A 449 -11.42 -3.13 -6.29
C PRO A 449 -11.41 -3.05 -7.81
N ARG A 450 -11.49 -1.81 -8.32
CA ARG A 450 -11.58 -1.58 -9.76
C ARG A 450 -10.20 -1.49 -10.37
N ILE A 451 -10.08 -1.92 -11.64
CA ILE A 451 -8.92 -1.55 -12.45
C ILE A 451 -9.22 -0.17 -13.04
N PRO A 452 -8.54 0.91 -12.60
CA PRO A 452 -8.89 2.28 -12.96
C PRO A 452 -8.78 2.53 -14.47
N VAL A 453 -7.74 1.97 -15.10
CA VAL A 453 -7.41 2.19 -16.50
C VAL A 453 -7.23 0.85 -17.22
N LYS A 454 -8.25 0.46 -18.00
CA LYS A 454 -8.34 -0.87 -18.65
C LYS A 454 -7.68 -0.93 -20.03
N VAL A 455 -7.30 0.22 -20.56
CA VAL A 455 -6.75 0.39 -21.91
C VAL A 455 -5.69 1.47 -21.91
N LEU A 456 -4.60 1.25 -22.65
CA LEU A 456 -3.53 2.24 -22.78
C LEU A 456 -4.14 3.59 -23.24
N PRO A 457 -4.01 4.66 -22.44
CA PRO A 457 -4.80 5.85 -22.67
C PRO A 457 -4.09 6.76 -23.66
N MET A 458 -4.49 6.67 -24.93
CA MET A 458 -3.83 7.37 -26.04
C MET A 458 -4.65 8.53 -26.62
N ASP A 459 -5.95 8.58 -26.34
CA ASP A 459 -6.89 9.58 -26.84
C ASP A 459 -7.13 10.70 -25.83
N CYS A 460 -7.27 10.36 -24.56
CA CYS A 460 -7.44 11.31 -23.47
C CYS A 460 -6.70 10.77 -22.25
N PHE A 461 -5.78 11.55 -21.69
CA PHE A 461 -4.93 11.13 -20.56
C PHE A 461 -4.36 12.32 -19.79
N LEU A 462 -3.94 12.07 -18.55
CA LEU A 462 -3.22 13.03 -17.73
C LEU A 462 -1.79 13.23 -18.22
N VAL A 463 -1.36 14.49 -18.25
CA VAL A 463 0.00 14.91 -18.55
C VAL A 463 0.50 15.87 -17.48
N ALA A 464 1.82 16.01 -17.36
CA ALA A 464 2.42 17.04 -16.52
C ALA A 464 1.89 18.44 -16.91
N SER A 465 1.43 19.19 -15.92
CA SER A 465 0.95 20.55 -16.11
C SER A 465 2.02 21.44 -16.73
N GLN A 466 1.58 22.41 -17.56
CA GLN A 466 2.44 23.42 -18.19
C GLN A 466 3.53 22.87 -19.12
N SER A 467 3.44 21.60 -19.53
CA SER A 467 4.41 21.04 -20.46
C SER A 467 4.15 21.51 -21.89
N GLU A 468 5.17 22.03 -22.57
CA GLU A 468 5.05 22.45 -23.98
C GLU A 468 4.68 21.28 -24.92
N SER A 469 5.06 20.06 -24.56
CA SER A 469 4.75 18.82 -25.26
C SER A 469 4.21 17.80 -24.26
N PRO A 470 3.22 16.97 -24.63
CA PRO A 470 2.65 15.97 -23.73
C PRO A 470 3.74 15.09 -23.10
N ARG A 471 3.79 15.08 -21.77
CA ARG A 471 4.70 14.28 -20.93
C ARG A 471 3.86 13.64 -19.83
N THR A 472 4.21 12.42 -19.46
CA THR A 472 3.79 11.85 -18.16
C THR A 472 4.23 12.78 -17.03
N TRP A 473 3.65 12.62 -15.84
CA TRP A 473 4.00 13.46 -14.70
C TRP A 473 5.50 13.34 -14.36
N VAL A 474 6.02 12.12 -14.31
CA VAL A 474 7.44 11.85 -14.00
C VAL A 474 8.39 12.42 -15.05
N SER A 475 8.05 12.32 -16.35
CA SER A 475 8.88 12.92 -17.40
C SER A 475 8.82 14.45 -17.39
N GLY A 476 7.65 15.02 -17.05
CA GLY A 476 7.51 16.45 -16.81
C GLY A 476 8.41 16.92 -15.68
N LEU A 477 8.41 16.20 -14.56
CA LEU A 477 9.31 16.44 -13.42
C LEU A 477 10.80 16.36 -13.84
N ALA A 478 11.19 15.33 -14.59
CA ALA A 478 12.54 15.23 -15.14
C ALA A 478 12.91 16.43 -16.03
N GLN A 479 11.97 16.94 -16.83
CA GLN A 479 12.17 18.13 -17.66
C GLN A 479 12.31 19.39 -16.81
N ARG A 480 11.53 19.58 -15.75
CA ARG A 480 11.66 20.71 -14.81
C ARG A 480 13.03 20.72 -14.12
N VAL A 481 13.51 19.56 -13.67
CA VAL A 481 14.85 19.42 -13.08
C VAL A 481 15.93 19.82 -14.08
N LYS A 482 15.82 19.42 -15.36
CA LYS A 482 16.74 19.87 -16.42
C LYS A 482 16.71 21.39 -16.59
N GLU A 483 15.53 22.00 -16.61
CA GLU A 483 15.35 23.45 -16.78
C GLU A 483 15.95 24.27 -15.62
N LEU A 484 16.02 23.69 -14.42
CA LEU A 484 16.71 24.26 -13.26
C LEU A 484 18.25 24.07 -13.29
N GLY A 485 18.78 23.46 -14.36
CA GLY A 485 20.20 23.13 -14.53
C GLY A 485 20.64 21.89 -13.75
N GLY A 486 19.71 20.94 -13.58
CA GLY A 486 19.87 19.68 -12.87
C GLY A 486 20.08 18.47 -13.80
N GLU A 487 20.59 18.66 -15.02
CA GLU A 487 20.72 17.59 -16.02
C GLU A 487 21.55 16.39 -15.51
N HIS A 488 22.52 16.65 -14.63
CA HIS A 488 23.29 15.61 -13.97
C HIS A 488 22.42 14.71 -13.10
N PHE A 489 21.54 15.27 -12.26
CA PHE A 489 20.63 14.50 -11.41
C PHE A 489 19.70 13.64 -12.24
N VAL A 490 19.15 14.17 -13.35
CA VAL A 490 18.28 13.37 -14.23
C VAL A 490 19.04 12.22 -14.88
N THR A 491 20.26 12.46 -15.33
CA THR A 491 21.11 11.41 -15.89
C THR A 491 21.42 10.33 -14.85
N CYS A 492 21.74 10.72 -13.62
CA CYS A 492 22.00 9.79 -12.53
C CYS A 492 20.75 9.02 -12.11
N ALA A 493 19.58 9.65 -12.04
CA ALA A 493 18.31 8.99 -11.74
C ALA A 493 17.96 7.96 -12.82
N GLN A 494 18.11 8.32 -14.10
CA GLN A 494 17.92 7.40 -15.23
C GLN A 494 18.89 6.20 -15.17
N MET A 495 20.16 6.43 -14.83
CA MET A 495 21.14 5.36 -14.68
C MET A 495 20.83 4.44 -13.48
N ALA A 496 20.45 5.01 -12.35
CA ALA A 496 20.08 4.24 -11.15
C ALA A 496 18.87 3.34 -11.44
N TYR A 497 17.84 3.92 -12.07
CA TYR A 497 16.66 3.20 -12.57
C TYR A 497 17.03 2.03 -13.49
N GLN A 498 17.87 2.27 -14.51
CA GLN A 498 18.32 1.22 -15.42
C GLN A 498 19.06 0.08 -14.72
N ILE A 499 19.86 0.38 -13.70
CA ILE A 499 20.58 -0.63 -12.91
C ILE A 499 19.59 -1.47 -12.10
N GLN A 500 18.65 -0.83 -11.41
CA GLN A 500 17.65 -1.48 -10.56
C GLN A 500 16.72 -2.40 -11.37
N VAL A 501 16.13 -1.88 -12.44
CA VAL A 501 15.30 -2.67 -13.37
C VAL A 501 16.07 -3.86 -13.91
N LYS A 502 17.33 -3.68 -14.32
CA LYS A 502 18.15 -4.78 -14.84
C LYS A 502 18.43 -5.85 -13.77
N GLN A 503 18.61 -5.46 -12.51
CA GLN A 503 18.80 -6.41 -11.41
C GLN A 503 17.53 -7.22 -11.17
N LEU A 504 16.38 -6.54 -11.05
CA LEU A 504 15.06 -7.17 -10.88
C LEU A 504 14.74 -8.13 -12.03
N LEU A 505 14.92 -7.72 -13.27
CA LEU A 505 14.63 -8.56 -14.45
C LEU A 505 15.60 -9.73 -14.66
N ALA A 506 16.78 -9.71 -14.05
CA ALA A 506 17.78 -10.77 -14.21
C ALA A 506 17.47 -12.00 -13.34
N ASP A 507 16.91 -11.79 -12.15
CA ASP A 507 16.46 -12.85 -11.25
C ASP A 507 15.27 -12.34 -10.42
N PRO A 508 14.06 -12.27 -11.03
CA PRO A 508 12.89 -11.68 -10.37
C PRO A 508 12.55 -12.33 -9.03
N LYS A 509 12.95 -13.61 -8.84
CA LYS A 509 12.71 -14.32 -7.60
C LYS A 509 13.52 -13.77 -6.41
N HIS A 510 14.80 -13.45 -6.61
CA HIS A 510 15.69 -13.10 -5.48
C HIS A 510 16.07 -11.62 -5.47
N ALA A 511 15.73 -10.87 -6.52
CA ALA A 511 15.98 -9.44 -6.59
C ALA A 511 14.86 -8.63 -5.92
N ASP A 512 13.68 -9.22 -5.80
CA ASP A 512 12.62 -8.82 -4.89
C ASP A 512 12.94 -9.43 -3.51
N GLU A 513 13.34 -8.58 -2.55
CA GLU A 513 13.78 -9.02 -1.21
C GLU A 513 12.59 -9.42 -0.33
N ASP A 514 11.42 -8.84 -0.60
CA ASP A 514 10.17 -9.09 0.12
C ASP A 514 9.53 -10.41 -0.36
N GLY A 515 9.80 -10.83 -1.60
CA GLY A 515 9.43 -12.15 -2.10
C GLY A 515 8.03 -12.24 -2.69
N ASP A 516 7.34 -11.12 -2.80
CA ASP A 516 5.99 -10.96 -3.33
C ASP A 516 5.84 -11.52 -4.76
N TYR A 517 6.83 -11.28 -5.63
CA TYR A 517 6.85 -11.86 -6.98
C TYR A 517 6.87 -13.39 -6.94
N PHE A 518 7.59 -13.97 -5.98
CA PHE A 518 7.69 -15.41 -5.84
C PHE A 518 6.42 -16.00 -5.22
N GLU A 519 5.81 -15.30 -4.28
CA GLU A 519 4.49 -15.65 -3.75
C GLU A 519 3.44 -15.68 -4.87
N ALA A 520 3.28 -14.58 -5.61
CA ALA A 520 2.34 -14.48 -6.73
C ALA A 520 2.60 -15.56 -7.80
N TRP A 521 3.88 -15.86 -8.07
CA TRP A 521 4.27 -16.93 -8.96
C TRP A 521 3.85 -18.32 -8.45
N LEU A 522 4.02 -18.61 -7.15
CA LEU A 522 3.60 -19.87 -6.55
C LEU A 522 2.08 -20.00 -6.60
N ARG A 523 1.34 -18.94 -6.26
CA ARG A 523 -0.13 -18.88 -6.32
C ARG A 523 -0.66 -19.28 -7.70
N GLU A 524 -0.07 -18.73 -8.76
CA GLU A 524 -0.56 -18.93 -10.13
C GLU A 524 0.02 -20.18 -10.83
N CYS A 525 1.30 -20.49 -10.61
CA CYS A 525 2.00 -21.58 -11.32
C CYS A 525 2.10 -22.88 -10.52
N HIS A 526 2.03 -22.81 -9.20
CA HIS A 526 2.21 -23.93 -8.28
C HIS A 526 1.15 -23.94 -7.16
N PRO A 527 -0.16 -23.83 -7.47
CA PRO A 527 -1.21 -23.61 -6.46
C PRO A 527 -1.24 -24.68 -5.36
N ARG A 528 -0.95 -25.95 -5.70
CA ARG A 528 -0.87 -27.04 -4.70
C ARG A 528 0.26 -26.91 -3.69
N ILE A 529 1.32 -26.17 -4.02
CA ILE A 529 2.41 -25.87 -3.10
C ILE A 529 2.01 -24.65 -2.29
N TYR A 530 1.50 -23.62 -2.95
CA TYR A 530 0.99 -22.40 -2.31
C TYR A 530 -0.06 -22.71 -1.23
N GLU A 531 -1.06 -23.52 -1.54
CA GLU A 531 -2.12 -23.98 -0.62
C GLU A 531 -1.65 -24.96 0.49
N ASP A 532 -0.37 -25.29 0.59
CA ASP A 532 0.17 -26.27 1.55
C ASP A 532 1.41 -25.74 2.29
N ILE A 533 1.63 -24.43 2.26
CA ILE A 533 2.74 -23.73 2.92
C ILE A 533 2.23 -22.44 3.55
N ASP A 534 2.91 -22.04 4.61
CA ASP A 534 2.72 -20.73 5.22
C ASP A 534 3.21 -19.64 4.26
N VAL A 535 2.31 -18.72 3.90
CA VAL A 535 2.54 -17.58 3.01
C VAL A 535 2.36 -16.24 3.74
N SER A 536 2.26 -16.24 5.08
CA SER A 536 2.05 -15.01 5.86
C SER A 536 3.23 -14.05 5.78
N ASP A 537 4.42 -14.56 5.47
CA ASP A 537 5.65 -13.80 5.25
C ASP A 537 6.26 -14.20 3.90
N PRO A 538 6.02 -13.41 2.83
CA PRO A 538 6.54 -13.71 1.49
C PRO A 538 8.08 -13.84 1.44
N ALA A 539 8.81 -13.16 2.34
CA ALA A 539 10.28 -13.19 2.34
C ALA A 539 10.81 -14.57 2.77
N GLU A 540 10.06 -15.26 3.61
CA GLU A 540 10.36 -16.63 4.05
C GLU A 540 10.26 -17.65 2.89
N LEU A 541 9.47 -17.35 1.85
CA LEU A 541 9.32 -18.20 0.66
C LEU A 541 10.60 -18.24 -0.21
N LEU A 542 11.48 -17.26 -0.07
CA LEU A 542 12.78 -17.22 -0.76
C LEU A 542 13.75 -18.31 -0.26
N LYS A 543 13.43 -18.98 0.86
CA LYS A 543 14.21 -20.11 1.37
C LYS A 543 14.17 -21.30 0.41
N ASN A 544 15.24 -22.09 0.44
CA ASN A 544 15.35 -23.28 -0.43
C ASN A 544 14.26 -24.33 -0.18
N THR A 545 13.78 -24.44 1.06
CA THR A 545 12.76 -25.41 1.45
C THR A 545 11.87 -24.86 2.55
N VAL A 546 10.58 -25.11 2.44
CA VAL A 546 9.57 -24.80 3.46
C VAL A 546 8.85 -26.09 3.90
N PRO A 547 8.45 -26.22 5.17
CA PRO A 547 7.62 -27.34 5.61
C PRO A 547 6.27 -27.33 4.90
N SER A 548 5.67 -28.51 4.71
CA SER A 548 4.27 -28.63 4.27
C SER A 548 3.37 -28.51 5.49
N GLU A 549 2.30 -27.73 5.41
CA GLU A 549 1.32 -27.58 6.49
C GLU A 549 0.52 -28.86 6.70
N SER A 550 0.05 -29.47 5.60
CA SER A 550 -0.69 -30.74 5.69
C SER A 550 0.18 -31.91 6.17
N THR A 551 1.50 -31.85 5.95
CA THR A 551 2.45 -32.87 6.36
C THR A 551 3.79 -32.26 6.82
N PRO A 552 3.92 -31.78 8.07
CA PRO A 552 5.09 -31.02 8.55
C PRO A 552 6.45 -31.72 8.47
N LYS A 553 6.47 -33.05 8.32
CA LYS A 553 7.70 -33.83 8.10
C LYS A 553 8.19 -33.82 6.66
N ARG A 554 7.32 -33.45 5.72
CA ARG A 554 7.64 -33.24 4.31
C ARG A 554 7.98 -31.78 4.11
N LYS A 555 8.92 -31.52 3.20
CA LYS A 555 9.28 -30.17 2.79
C LYS A 555 9.08 -30.01 1.30
N HIS A 556 8.57 -28.86 0.89
CA HIS A 556 8.60 -28.43 -0.50
C HIS A 556 9.96 -27.84 -0.82
N LYS A 557 10.41 -28.00 -2.06
CA LYS A 557 11.72 -27.53 -2.53
C LYS A 557 11.55 -26.28 -3.38
N LEU A 558 11.32 -25.15 -2.73
CA LEU A 558 11.08 -23.89 -3.43
C LEU A 558 12.32 -23.40 -4.20
N GLY A 559 13.54 -23.75 -3.75
CA GLY A 559 14.78 -23.38 -4.43
C GLY A 559 14.94 -23.96 -5.85
N GLU A 560 14.18 -25.00 -6.21
CA GLU A 560 14.17 -25.57 -7.57
C GLU A 560 13.19 -24.82 -8.50
N ILE A 561 12.26 -24.03 -7.94
CA ILE A 561 11.29 -23.21 -8.68
C ILE A 561 11.93 -21.86 -8.98
N ARG A 562 11.86 -21.46 -10.26
CA ARG A 562 12.42 -20.21 -10.78
C ARG A 562 11.34 -19.42 -11.49
N ILE A 563 11.43 -18.10 -11.37
CA ILE A 563 10.74 -17.15 -12.25
C ILE A 563 11.66 -16.92 -13.47
N PRO A 564 11.15 -17.03 -14.71
CA PRO A 564 11.94 -16.74 -15.90
C PRO A 564 12.52 -15.32 -15.86
N ASN A 565 13.77 -15.17 -16.28
CA ASN A 565 14.31 -13.82 -16.52
C ASN A 565 13.63 -13.20 -17.76
N VAL A 566 13.84 -11.89 -17.98
CA VAL A 566 13.18 -11.17 -19.08
C VAL A 566 13.34 -11.79 -20.47
N GLN A 567 14.50 -12.38 -20.77
CA GLN A 567 14.74 -13.01 -22.08
C GLN A 567 13.94 -14.30 -22.23
N GLU A 568 14.00 -15.18 -21.21
CA GLU A 568 13.23 -16.43 -21.17
C GLU A 568 11.72 -16.15 -21.18
N ALA A 569 11.29 -15.12 -20.45
CA ALA A 569 9.90 -14.69 -20.39
C ALA A 569 9.40 -14.24 -21.77
N PHE A 570 10.12 -13.37 -22.48
CA PHE A 570 9.72 -12.96 -23.83
C PHE A 570 9.76 -14.13 -24.83
N GLU A 571 10.70 -15.06 -24.71
CA GLU A 571 10.72 -16.27 -25.54
C GLU A 571 9.46 -17.14 -25.35
N GLU A 572 8.95 -17.22 -24.12
CA GLU A 572 7.69 -17.90 -23.79
C GLU A 572 6.49 -17.09 -24.32
N LEU A 573 6.42 -15.78 -24.01
CA LEU A 573 5.32 -14.90 -24.44
C LEU A 573 5.23 -14.79 -25.97
N MET A 574 6.34 -14.86 -26.72
CA MET A 574 6.30 -14.81 -28.19
C MET A 574 5.61 -16.02 -28.83
N GLN A 575 5.48 -17.13 -28.10
CA GLN A 575 4.76 -18.33 -28.55
C GLN A 575 3.24 -18.22 -28.34
N PHE A 576 2.78 -17.20 -27.59
CA PHE A 576 1.37 -16.90 -27.47
C PHE A 576 0.81 -16.33 -28.78
N ASP A 577 -0.31 -16.91 -29.22
CA ASP A 577 -1.15 -16.37 -30.28
C ASP A 577 -2.51 -15.94 -29.71
N PRO A 578 -2.78 -14.62 -29.59
CA PRO A 578 -4.04 -14.11 -29.05
C PRO A 578 -5.26 -14.39 -29.95
N GLU A 579 -5.07 -14.80 -31.20
CA GLU A 579 -6.18 -15.11 -32.10
C GLU A 579 -6.66 -16.57 -31.96
N GLU A 580 -5.78 -17.44 -31.47
CA GLU A 580 -6.01 -18.87 -31.32
C GLU A 580 -6.43 -19.26 -29.90
N ARG A 581 -5.89 -18.61 -28.87
CA ARG A 581 -6.15 -18.99 -27.46
C ARG A 581 -6.09 -17.82 -26.48
N ARG A 582 -6.48 -18.12 -25.25
CA ARG A 582 -6.28 -17.24 -24.08
C ARG A 582 -4.88 -17.42 -23.52
N SER A 583 -4.39 -16.40 -22.83
CA SER A 583 -3.20 -16.51 -22.00
C SER A 583 -3.47 -17.51 -20.87
N SER A 584 -2.44 -18.24 -20.48
CA SER A 584 -2.44 -19.08 -19.28
C SER A 584 -2.15 -18.25 -18.04
N ARG A 585 -2.51 -18.76 -16.86
CA ARG A 585 -2.16 -18.19 -15.54
C ARG A 585 -0.69 -17.81 -15.43
N ARG A 586 0.19 -18.74 -15.82
CA ARG A 586 1.64 -18.55 -15.88
C ARG A 586 2.06 -17.38 -16.78
N GLU A 587 1.51 -17.29 -17.99
CA GLU A 587 1.85 -16.20 -18.90
C GLU A 587 1.40 -14.84 -18.34
N ARG A 588 0.24 -14.78 -17.69
CA ARG A 588 -0.30 -13.55 -17.09
C ARG A 588 0.53 -13.07 -15.91
N VAL A 589 0.79 -13.93 -14.91
CA VAL A 589 1.61 -13.53 -13.76
C VAL A 589 3.01 -13.12 -14.20
N MET A 590 3.59 -13.82 -15.18
CA MET A 590 4.86 -13.43 -15.78
C MET A 590 4.81 -12.04 -16.43
N ALA A 591 3.77 -11.75 -17.21
CA ALA A 591 3.59 -10.45 -17.86
C ALA A 591 3.37 -9.32 -16.84
N ASN A 592 2.62 -9.58 -15.77
CA ASN A 592 2.40 -8.61 -14.70
C ASN A 592 3.71 -8.31 -13.97
N ILE A 593 4.49 -9.32 -13.58
CA ILE A 593 5.82 -9.13 -12.96
C ILE A 593 6.73 -8.30 -13.88
N LEU A 594 6.77 -8.61 -15.18
CA LEU A 594 7.60 -7.84 -16.13
C LEU A 594 7.24 -6.36 -16.18
N VAL A 595 5.95 -6.02 -16.10
CA VAL A 595 5.48 -4.62 -16.10
C VAL A 595 5.75 -3.97 -14.75
N ASP A 596 5.43 -4.68 -13.67
CA ASP A 596 5.57 -4.20 -12.30
C ASP A 596 7.00 -3.80 -11.97
N VAL A 597 8.00 -4.57 -12.41
CA VAL A 597 9.43 -4.24 -12.20
C VAL A 597 9.79 -2.82 -12.64
N TYR A 598 9.19 -2.33 -13.74
CA TYR A 598 9.42 -0.96 -14.20
C TYR A 598 8.66 0.06 -13.35
N MET A 599 7.45 -0.28 -12.90
CA MET A 599 6.59 0.60 -12.11
C MET A 599 7.05 0.70 -10.64
N LEU A 600 7.53 -0.39 -10.03
CA LEU A 600 8.10 -0.37 -8.68
C LEU A 600 9.23 0.65 -8.54
N CYS A 601 10.01 0.85 -9.61
CA CYS A 601 11.12 1.80 -9.63
C CYS A 601 10.68 3.25 -9.93
N ILE A 602 9.41 3.49 -10.28
CA ILE A 602 8.93 4.84 -10.67
C ILE A 602 8.93 5.80 -9.47
N VAL A 603 8.56 5.30 -8.29
CA VAL A 603 8.51 6.06 -7.04
C VAL A 603 9.93 6.48 -6.65
N ASP A 604 10.89 5.57 -6.76
CA ASP A 604 12.31 5.87 -6.51
C ASP A 604 12.85 7.00 -7.40
N VAL A 605 12.47 6.98 -8.69
CA VAL A 605 12.81 8.03 -9.66
C VAL A 605 12.13 9.35 -9.29
N ALA A 606 10.83 9.32 -8.96
CA ALA A 606 10.07 10.50 -8.57
C ALA A 606 10.63 11.16 -7.31
N LEU A 607 10.91 10.39 -6.25
CA LEU A 607 11.53 10.86 -5.00
C LEU A 607 12.89 11.52 -5.27
N ALA A 608 13.74 10.89 -6.08
CA ALA A 608 15.04 11.42 -6.43
C ALA A 608 14.94 12.74 -7.22
N LEU A 609 14.00 12.81 -8.17
CA LEU A 609 13.81 14.00 -9.00
C LEU A 609 13.14 15.16 -8.23
N LEU A 610 12.14 14.90 -7.38
CA LEU A 610 11.52 15.92 -6.52
C LEU A 610 12.51 16.47 -5.51
N THR A 611 13.30 15.59 -4.88
CA THR A 611 14.36 16.02 -3.97
C THR A 611 15.42 16.85 -4.72
N ALA A 612 15.80 16.46 -5.94
CA ALA A 612 16.69 17.27 -6.78
C ALA A 612 16.07 18.62 -7.15
N GLU A 613 14.79 18.67 -7.52
CA GLU A 613 14.05 19.90 -7.82
C GLU A 613 14.05 20.84 -6.60
N ALA A 614 13.76 20.33 -5.40
CA ALA A 614 13.81 21.07 -4.14
C ALA A 614 15.20 21.64 -3.83
N ILE A 615 16.27 20.85 -4.03
CA ILE A 615 17.66 21.31 -3.90
C ILE A 615 17.94 22.46 -4.87
N LEU A 616 17.57 22.30 -6.14
CA LEU A 616 17.90 23.25 -7.20
C LEU A 616 17.12 24.57 -7.08
N ARG A 617 15.87 24.52 -6.60
CA ARG A 617 15.08 25.70 -6.28
C ARG A 617 15.68 26.48 -5.12
N THR A 618 16.41 25.81 -4.21
CA THR A 618 17.09 26.48 -3.12
C THR A 618 18.41 27.12 -3.58
N GLN A 619 18.33 28.41 -3.91
CA GLN A 619 19.43 29.11 -4.58
C GLN A 619 20.65 29.39 -3.68
N LYS A 620 20.46 29.53 -2.36
CA LYS A 620 21.52 29.93 -1.43
C LYS A 620 21.18 29.62 0.03
N GLY A 621 22.20 29.29 0.81
CA GLY A 621 22.10 29.14 2.27
C GLY A 621 21.78 27.71 2.69
N PRO A 622 21.54 27.50 4.00
CA PRO A 622 21.16 26.19 4.53
C PRO A 622 19.73 25.84 4.14
N ALA A 623 19.48 24.57 3.83
CA ALA A 623 18.17 24.03 3.45
C ALA A 623 17.98 22.62 4.01
N VAL A 624 16.77 22.33 4.48
CA VAL A 624 16.39 21.00 4.96
C VAL A 624 15.37 20.42 3.99
N ILE A 625 15.58 19.18 3.58
CA ILE A 625 14.62 18.44 2.76
C ILE A 625 14.26 17.17 3.51
N VAL A 626 12.98 17.01 3.82
CA VAL A 626 12.45 15.81 4.47
C VAL A 626 11.86 14.93 3.39
N VAL A 627 12.29 13.67 3.34
CA VAL A 627 11.71 12.64 2.47
C VAL A 627 11.08 11.61 3.39
N TYR A 628 9.80 11.32 3.21
CA TYR A 628 9.07 10.32 3.99
C TYR A 628 8.44 9.31 3.02
N ALA A 629 8.89 8.05 3.08
CA ALA A 629 8.52 6.99 2.15
C ALA A 629 8.74 5.61 2.81
N GLY A 630 8.24 4.54 2.20
CA GLY A 630 8.52 3.16 2.60
C GLY A 630 10.01 2.89 2.78
N ALA A 631 10.35 2.00 3.72
CA ALA A 631 11.74 1.73 4.11
C ALA A 631 12.64 1.40 2.90
N ASP A 632 12.13 0.62 1.96
CA ASP A 632 12.79 0.24 0.71
C ASP A 632 13.15 1.41 -0.19
N HIS A 633 12.21 2.33 -0.37
CA HIS A 633 12.44 3.57 -1.10
C HIS A 633 13.51 4.41 -0.42
N ILE A 634 13.46 4.52 0.92
CA ILE A 634 14.46 5.24 1.70
C ILE A 634 15.86 4.62 1.56
N ARG A 635 16.01 3.29 1.67
CA ARG A 635 17.29 2.59 1.46
C ARG A 635 17.89 2.93 0.09
N LYS A 636 17.07 3.01 -0.96
CA LYS A 636 17.49 3.38 -2.32
C LYS A 636 17.83 4.87 -2.44
N GLN A 637 17.05 5.76 -1.81
CA GLN A 637 17.34 7.20 -1.76
C GLN A 637 18.67 7.48 -1.04
N VAL A 638 18.97 6.80 0.06
CA VAL A 638 20.26 6.92 0.77
C VAL A 638 21.41 6.61 -0.20
N LYS A 639 21.38 5.43 -0.85
CA LYS A 639 22.41 5.01 -1.82
C LYS A 639 22.53 6.00 -2.99
N PHE A 640 21.41 6.50 -3.50
CA PHE A 640 21.38 7.49 -4.56
C PHE A 640 22.09 8.78 -4.12
N TRP A 641 21.68 9.40 -3.01
CA TRP A 641 22.24 10.69 -2.57
C TRP A 641 23.68 10.60 -2.11
N GLU A 642 24.09 9.49 -1.49
CA GLU A 642 25.51 9.24 -1.19
C GLU A 642 26.38 9.22 -2.45
N SER A 643 25.89 8.62 -3.54
CA SER A 643 26.59 8.63 -4.83
C SER A 643 26.69 10.04 -5.45
N GLN A 644 25.82 10.96 -5.04
CA GLN A 644 25.84 12.38 -5.42
C GLN A 644 26.71 13.23 -4.50
N GLY A 645 27.41 12.62 -3.54
CA GLY A 645 28.34 13.30 -2.63
C GLY A 645 27.73 13.78 -1.32
N PHE A 646 26.49 13.40 -1.01
CA PHE A 646 25.95 13.54 0.34
C PHE A 646 26.59 12.50 1.26
N SER A 647 26.65 12.79 2.56
CA SER A 647 27.37 11.94 3.51
C SER A 647 26.86 12.14 4.92
N SER A 648 26.87 11.07 5.71
CA SER A 648 26.59 11.08 7.14
C SER A 648 27.83 11.03 8.04
N LYS A 649 29.05 10.90 7.47
CA LYS A 649 30.36 10.64 8.13
C LYS A 649 30.83 11.63 9.23
N GLN A 650 30.00 12.56 9.66
CA GLN A 650 30.29 13.52 10.74
C GLN A 650 29.10 13.70 11.70
N LEU A 651 28.08 12.87 11.54
CA LEU A 651 26.91 12.83 12.40
C LEU A 651 27.11 11.74 13.46
N PRO A 652 26.50 11.90 14.66
CA PRO A 652 26.40 10.82 15.61
C PRO A 652 25.77 9.58 14.94
N GLU A 653 26.32 8.40 15.23
CA GLU A 653 25.79 7.11 14.75
C GLU A 653 25.59 7.06 13.23
N ASP A 654 26.51 7.69 12.48
CA ASP A 654 26.43 7.82 11.02
C ASP A 654 25.08 8.38 10.54
N GLY A 655 24.48 9.26 11.35
CA GLY A 655 23.24 9.98 11.03
C GLY A 655 21.97 9.12 11.11
N ILE A 656 22.05 7.89 11.63
CA ILE A 656 20.90 6.99 11.78
C ILE A 656 20.27 7.19 13.16
N VAL A 657 18.94 7.23 13.20
CA VAL A 657 18.15 7.16 14.44
C VAL A 657 17.02 6.17 14.22
N GLY A 658 16.81 5.26 15.17
CA GLY A 658 15.81 4.18 15.05
C GLY A 658 16.35 2.93 14.36
N GLN A 659 15.44 2.05 13.98
CA GLN A 659 15.73 0.75 13.35
C GLN A 659 14.63 0.39 12.35
N GLU A 660 14.94 -0.50 11.40
CA GLU A 660 13.98 -0.92 10.38
C GLU A 660 12.95 -1.90 10.98
N ASP A 661 13.44 -2.89 11.74
CA ASP A 661 12.59 -3.92 12.33
C ASP A 661 12.44 -3.70 13.84
N TYR A 662 11.20 -3.61 14.32
CA TYR A 662 10.86 -3.59 15.74
C TYR A 662 10.27 -4.95 16.15
N GLU A 663 10.60 -5.43 17.36
CA GLU A 663 9.94 -6.61 17.92
C GLU A 663 8.50 -6.28 18.32
N GLU A 664 7.61 -7.29 18.34
CA GLU A 664 6.24 -7.14 18.84
C GLU A 664 6.24 -6.53 20.26
N PHE A 665 5.44 -5.49 20.44
CA PHE A 665 5.32 -4.65 21.63
C PHE A 665 6.54 -3.79 21.96
N GLU A 666 7.51 -3.66 21.06
CA GLU A 666 8.63 -2.75 21.22
C GLU A 666 8.17 -1.29 21.01
N PRO A 667 8.58 -0.35 21.88
CA PRO A 667 8.29 1.06 21.65
C PRO A 667 9.00 1.62 20.41
N HIS A 668 8.26 2.21 19.47
CA HIS A 668 8.78 2.93 18.30
C HIS A 668 9.17 4.37 18.70
N LEU A 669 10.08 4.48 19.68
CA LEU A 669 10.55 5.74 20.24
C LEU A 669 11.96 6.05 19.77
N LEU A 670 12.10 7.13 19.01
CA LEU A 670 13.35 7.65 18.49
C LEU A 670 13.98 8.63 19.49
N GLU A 671 15.10 8.24 20.08
CA GLU A 671 15.93 9.11 20.89
C GLU A 671 16.79 10.02 19.99
N MET A 672 16.23 11.15 19.55
CA MET A 672 16.94 12.09 18.69
C MET A 672 18.17 12.69 19.40
N PRO A 673 19.40 12.48 18.88
CA PRO A 673 20.59 13.16 19.36
C PRO A 673 20.40 14.67 19.31
N GLU A 674 21.01 15.41 20.25
CA GLU A 674 20.86 16.88 20.35
C GLU A 674 21.08 17.58 18.99
N ALA A 675 22.14 17.18 18.28
CA ALA A 675 22.51 17.71 16.97
C ALA A 675 21.47 17.46 15.86
N LEU A 676 20.57 16.49 16.03
CA LEU A 676 19.50 16.16 15.08
C LEU A 676 18.13 16.70 15.53
N ARG A 677 18.00 17.14 16.78
CA ARG A 677 16.73 17.60 17.36
C ARG A 677 16.30 18.98 16.86
N ASN A 678 17.26 19.84 16.49
CA ASN A 678 17.00 21.19 16.03
C ASN A 678 17.64 21.43 14.65
N PHE A 679 16.85 21.91 13.69
CA PHE A 679 17.35 22.19 12.35
C PHE A 679 18.56 23.13 12.36
N SER A 680 18.62 24.11 13.26
CA SER A 680 19.76 25.05 13.33
C SER A 680 21.09 24.37 13.69
N GLN A 681 21.03 23.17 14.29
CA GLN A 681 22.20 22.37 14.66
C GLN A 681 22.56 21.32 13.59
N LEU A 682 21.70 21.14 12.58
CA LEU A 682 21.94 20.20 11.47
C LEU A 682 23.06 20.67 10.53
N PHE A 683 23.49 21.92 10.61
CA PHE A 683 24.59 22.46 9.81
C PHE A 683 25.82 22.65 10.70
N PRO A 684 27.04 22.37 10.20
CA PRO A 684 28.25 22.63 10.96
C PRO A 684 28.30 24.10 11.36
N VAL A 685 28.52 24.38 12.66
CA VAL A 685 28.80 25.73 13.13
C VAL A 685 30.15 26.15 12.52
N PRO A 686 30.23 27.32 11.84
CA PRO A 686 31.46 27.79 11.18
C PRO A 686 32.71 27.83 12.06
#